data_AF-A0A2S7ILJ3-F1
#
_entry.id   AF-A0A2S7ILJ3-F1
#
_cell.length_a   1.000
_cell.length_b   1.000
_cell.length_c   1.000
_cell.angle_alpha   90.00
_cell.angle_beta   90.00
_cell.angle_gamma   90.00
#
_symmetry.space_group_name_H-M   'P 1'
#
loop_
_entity.id
_entity.type
_entity.pdbx_description
1 polymer ?
#
loop_
_entity_poly.entity_id
_entity_poly.type
_entity_poly.pdbx_seq_one_letter_code
_entity_poly.pdbx_strand_id
1 'polypeptide(L)'
;MKKVSILALGLLAAACGKHSKPQSSASKMKPGHLTQYVDPRIGTGFHGHVFLGANVPFGAVQIGPTQANPGKLGDGWDWCSGYHVSDSLIAGFSHTHLSGTGIGDLGDVLMIPTTGPIRVERSVAGASPSGYMSRFSHDDEVVRPGYYAVKLQRYDVGVELTASERVGMHRYTFPKSDDSHILIDLKEGIGWDRPTDTYLEQKDATTLIGYRFSTGWAKDQRLYFAIVFSKPIEKFALYQGQNPLQGNAAKGTQIKGVLSFATKQGDQVLVKVGISPVSEANALANIQAEVPGWNFDQVAKNADEAWNTELSKIQVQTKDQDRLKVFYTALYHTMIAPSTFNDHNGDYRGADQKVYKNANFKNLTTFSLWDTYRAANPLLTITQGQRVNDIVNTMLHIYQQQGKLPVWHLVGNETNTMPGNSALPIISDAILKGYTGFDVNLAFEAMKKSAMLDERGLDYIKAKGYIPADTQTESVAKNLEYSIDDWAVAQVAKKLGKTADYEYFSKRAKDYKNNFDASTRFMRGRVSDTEWRTPFNPFVSRHEKDDFAEGNAWQYTWLVPQDVEGLIELLGGEKGFTQKLDSLFIVKGDMGAEASNDISGLIGQYAHGNEPSHHITYLYPYVGQPWKTAEKVRYILDHMYTTKPDGIIGNEDVGQMSAWYILSAMGFYPVNPANGAYVFGSPVFDQVDLKLGNGKVFHLKTVNNGPENKYIQSIKLNGKPYTKSYLLHKELMNGGEMEIEMGKQPSQSFGVAPADRPRSIHD
;
A
#
# COMPACT_ATOMS: atom_id res chain seq x y z
N MET A 1 81.80 36.48 21.46
CA MET A 1 82.21 37.01 22.79
C MET A 1 81.47 36.27 23.89
N LYS A 2 81.81 36.50 25.17
CA LYS A 2 80.99 36.18 26.38
C LYS A 2 79.54 36.72 26.19
N LYS A 3 78.43 36.17 26.72
CA LYS A 3 78.08 35.18 27.78
C LYS A 3 76.72 34.52 27.36
N VAL A 4 76.38 33.25 27.67
CA VAL A 4 75.74 32.72 28.93
C VAL A 4 74.44 33.46 29.29
N SER A 5 73.25 32.84 29.45
CA SER A 5 72.77 31.43 29.30
C SER A 5 71.21 31.44 29.09
N ILE A 6 70.31 30.47 29.37
CA ILE A 6 70.26 29.30 30.28
C ILE A 6 69.17 28.24 29.90
N LEU A 7 68.82 27.38 30.87
CA LEU A 7 67.92 26.20 30.91
C LEU A 7 66.41 26.51 30.77
N ALA A 8 65.48 25.53 30.67
CA ALA A 8 65.50 24.05 30.77
C ALA A 8 64.46 23.45 29.78
N LEU A 9 64.69 22.31 29.09
CA LEU A 9 64.88 20.91 29.52
C LEU A 9 63.56 20.14 29.80
N GLY A 10 63.30 19.09 29.00
CA GLY A 10 62.21 18.12 29.17
C GLY A 10 62.53 16.86 28.36
N LEU A 11 62.48 15.67 28.99
CA LEU A 11 63.05 14.44 28.43
C LEU A 11 62.06 13.58 27.61
N LEU A 12 62.60 12.75 26.73
CA LEU A 12 61.87 11.66 26.07
C LEU A 12 61.55 10.53 27.06
N ALA A 13 60.41 9.85 26.82
CA ALA A 13 60.18 8.47 27.22
C ALA A 13 59.56 7.71 26.03
N ALA A 14 59.88 6.42 25.87
CA ALA A 14 59.48 5.62 24.72
C ALA A 14 58.09 4.97 24.90
N ALA A 15 57.41 4.66 23.78
CA ALA A 15 56.17 3.88 23.76
C ALA A 15 56.20 2.85 22.61
N CYS A 16 55.69 1.64 22.89
CA CYS A 16 55.79 0.50 21.97
C CYS A 16 54.81 0.59 20.79
N GLY A 17 55.27 0.19 19.59
CA GLY A 17 54.42 0.10 18.41
C GLY A 17 53.37 -1.01 18.53
N LYS A 18 52.13 -0.72 18.16
CA LYS A 18 51.08 -1.71 17.84
C LYS A 18 50.80 -1.65 16.35
N HIS A 19 50.76 -2.80 15.67
CA HIS A 19 50.24 -2.87 14.31
C HIS A 19 48.72 -2.64 14.33
N SER A 20 48.26 -1.52 13.77
CA SER A 20 46.88 -1.35 13.36
C SER A 20 46.64 -2.11 12.07
N LYS A 21 45.61 -2.98 12.04
CA LYS A 21 45.07 -3.48 10.78
C LYS A 21 44.43 -2.30 10.01
N PRO A 22 44.45 -2.29 8.67
CA PRO A 22 43.68 -1.31 7.91
C PRO A 22 42.20 -1.51 8.24
N GLN A 23 41.54 -0.47 8.76
CA GLN A 23 40.08 -0.44 8.79
C GLN A 23 39.60 -0.34 7.34
N SER A 24 38.72 -1.26 6.92
CA SER A 24 37.96 -1.07 5.69
C SER A 24 37.07 0.15 5.88
N SER A 25 37.40 1.25 5.21
CA SER A 25 36.56 2.44 5.17
C SER A 25 35.28 2.11 4.43
N ALA A 26 34.25 1.69 5.16
CA ALA A 26 32.90 1.60 4.64
C ALA A 26 32.54 2.94 4.00
N SER A 27 32.35 2.94 2.68
CA SER A 27 32.02 4.14 1.93
C SER A 27 30.66 4.61 2.39
N LYS A 28 30.62 5.64 3.24
CA LYS A 28 29.36 6.28 3.63
C LYS A 28 28.71 6.79 2.36
N MET A 29 27.60 6.16 1.96
CA MET A 29 26.79 6.66 0.86
C MET A 29 26.46 8.12 1.14
N LYS A 30 26.83 9.01 0.20
CA LYS A 30 26.23 10.35 0.17
C LYS A 30 24.75 10.13 -0.12
N PRO A 31 23.82 10.63 0.70
CA PRO A 31 22.40 10.53 0.38
C PRO A 31 22.15 11.28 -0.93
N GLY A 32 21.87 10.53 -1.99
CA GLY A 32 21.45 11.07 -3.27
C GLY A 32 20.04 11.63 -3.18
N HIS A 33 19.61 12.29 -4.26
CA HIS A 33 18.25 12.76 -4.44
C HIS A 33 17.41 11.56 -4.94
N LEU A 34 16.98 10.67 -4.05
CA LEU A 34 16.43 9.36 -4.42
C LEU A 34 15.10 9.45 -5.18
N THR A 35 14.38 10.57 -5.05
CA THR A 35 13.20 10.89 -5.86
C THR A 35 13.48 10.90 -7.37
N GLN A 36 14.74 11.07 -7.81
CA GLN A 36 15.12 11.00 -9.23
C GLN A 36 14.94 9.61 -9.85
N TYR A 37 14.86 8.55 -9.02
CA TYR A 37 14.61 7.19 -9.47
C TYR A 37 13.12 6.84 -9.49
N VAL A 38 12.25 7.63 -8.86
CA VAL A 38 10.82 7.32 -8.82
C VAL A 38 10.16 7.73 -10.14
N ASP A 39 9.44 6.80 -10.77
CA ASP A 39 8.66 7.03 -11.99
C ASP A 39 7.19 6.64 -11.74
N PRO A 40 6.35 7.56 -11.20
CA PRO A 40 4.98 7.26 -10.76
C PRO A 40 4.03 6.72 -11.84
N ARG A 41 4.49 6.57 -13.09
CA ARG A 41 3.72 5.95 -14.18
C ARG A 41 3.75 4.41 -14.12
N ILE A 42 4.70 3.79 -13.43
CA ILE A 42 4.76 2.32 -13.31
C ILE A 42 3.53 1.83 -12.53
N GLY A 43 2.69 1.00 -13.16
CA GLY A 43 1.39 0.58 -12.62
C GLY A 43 0.20 1.45 -13.06
N THR A 44 0.41 2.45 -13.93
CA THR A 44 -0.70 3.20 -14.58
C THR A 44 -1.20 2.53 -15.86
N GLY A 45 -0.58 1.45 -16.31
CA GLY A 45 -1.03 0.60 -17.41
C GLY A 45 -1.32 -0.81 -16.92
N PHE A 46 -2.12 -1.57 -17.68
CA PHE A 46 -2.66 -2.87 -17.23
C PHE A 46 -3.47 -2.67 -15.94
N HIS A 47 -3.72 -3.73 -15.19
CA HIS A 47 -4.56 -3.72 -13.99
C HIS A 47 -3.86 -3.12 -12.75
N GLY A 48 -2.83 -2.27 -12.92
CA GLY A 48 -2.02 -1.75 -11.80
C GLY A 48 -2.74 -0.73 -10.91
N HIS A 49 -3.70 0.02 -11.48
CA HIS A 49 -4.58 0.97 -10.78
C HIS A 49 -3.85 1.99 -9.86
N VAL A 50 -2.59 2.36 -10.10
CA VAL A 50 -1.88 3.28 -9.19
C VAL A 50 -2.40 4.72 -9.29
N PHE A 51 -2.30 5.47 -8.19
CA PHE A 51 -2.55 6.92 -8.21
C PHE A 51 -1.45 7.66 -8.97
N LEU A 52 -1.84 8.46 -9.97
CA LEU A 52 -0.94 9.42 -10.62
C LEU A 52 -1.24 10.85 -10.18
N GLY A 53 -0.24 11.56 -9.66
CA GLY A 53 -0.38 12.96 -9.26
C GLY A 53 0.69 13.40 -8.25
N ALA A 54 0.38 14.43 -7.47
CA ALA A 54 1.19 14.92 -6.37
C ALA A 54 0.57 14.55 -5.00
N ASN A 55 1.40 14.08 -4.09
CA ASN A 55 1.08 13.87 -2.68
C ASN A 55 2.36 13.96 -1.83
N VAL A 56 2.23 13.86 -0.51
CA VAL A 56 3.35 13.60 0.40
C VAL A 56 3.21 12.19 1.01
N PRO A 57 4.27 11.59 1.57
CA PRO A 57 4.19 10.26 2.18
C PRO A 57 3.06 10.16 3.22
N PHE A 58 2.10 9.28 2.96
CA PHE A 58 0.90 9.03 3.77
C PHE A 58 0.00 10.27 3.99
N GLY A 59 0.03 11.22 3.04
CA GLY A 59 -0.82 12.41 3.05
C GLY A 59 -2.31 12.08 2.97
N ALA A 60 -3.15 12.99 3.48
CA ALA A 60 -4.60 12.97 3.29
C ALA A 60 -4.99 13.38 1.85
N VAL A 61 -4.21 14.29 1.24
CA VAL A 61 -4.38 14.72 -0.16
C VAL A 61 -3.56 13.85 -1.10
N GLN A 62 -4.21 13.37 -2.16
CA GLN A 62 -3.60 12.80 -3.36
C GLN A 62 -4.16 13.61 -4.55
N ILE A 63 -3.48 14.67 -4.96
CA ILE A 63 -3.99 15.60 -5.98
C ILE A 63 -3.48 15.25 -7.38
N GLY A 64 -4.39 14.94 -8.31
CA GLY A 64 -4.02 14.39 -9.63
C GLY A 64 -5.16 14.41 -10.66
N PRO A 65 -4.86 14.09 -11.93
CA PRO A 65 -5.83 14.06 -13.03
C PRO A 65 -6.88 12.94 -12.88
N THR A 66 -8.15 13.33 -12.91
CA THR A 66 -9.27 12.41 -13.18
C THR A 66 -9.56 12.39 -14.68
N GLN A 67 -9.57 11.21 -15.29
CA GLN A 67 -9.75 11.03 -16.74
C GLN A 67 -11.21 10.76 -17.17
N ALA A 68 -11.43 10.32 -18.42
CA ALA A 68 -12.77 10.19 -19.00
C ALA A 68 -13.52 8.90 -18.63
N ASN A 69 -12.82 7.80 -18.30
CA ASN A 69 -13.42 6.48 -18.09
C ASN A 69 -13.50 5.91 -16.64
N PRO A 70 -13.57 6.67 -15.52
CA PRO A 70 -13.81 6.12 -14.18
C PRO A 70 -15.30 5.71 -14.01
N GLY A 71 -15.75 4.69 -14.75
CA GLY A 71 -17.15 4.40 -15.02
C GLY A 71 -17.54 2.92 -15.00
N LYS A 72 -18.00 2.47 -13.83
CA LYS A 72 -18.94 1.35 -13.56
C LYS A 72 -19.09 0.24 -14.63
N LEU A 73 -18.58 -0.94 -14.28
CA LEU A 73 -18.92 -2.27 -14.84
C LEU A 73 -18.81 -2.40 -16.37
N GLY A 74 -17.60 -2.72 -16.84
CA GLY A 74 -17.27 -2.96 -18.23
C GLY A 74 -15.97 -2.27 -18.59
N ASP A 75 -16.06 -1.00 -18.97
CA ASP A 75 -15.00 -0.28 -19.68
C ASP A 75 -14.10 0.58 -18.77
N GLY A 76 -14.42 0.65 -17.47
CA GLY A 76 -13.83 1.62 -16.53
C GLY A 76 -13.18 1.03 -15.28
N TRP A 77 -12.90 -0.28 -15.25
CA TRP A 77 -12.26 -0.94 -14.11
C TRP A 77 -10.78 -0.54 -13.97
N ASP A 78 -10.05 -0.47 -15.08
CA ASP A 78 -8.65 -0.04 -15.11
C ASP A 78 -8.42 1.41 -14.63
N TRP A 79 -9.51 2.17 -14.41
CA TRP A 79 -9.54 3.55 -13.90
C TRP A 79 -9.96 3.65 -12.42
N CYS A 80 -9.77 2.62 -11.59
CA CYS A 80 -10.13 2.67 -10.15
C CYS A 80 -9.39 3.76 -9.35
N SER A 81 -8.22 4.22 -9.80
CA SER A 81 -7.51 5.40 -9.26
C SER A 81 -7.86 6.72 -9.96
N GLY A 82 -8.82 6.73 -10.88
CA GLY A 82 -9.18 7.89 -11.71
C GLY A 82 -8.30 8.08 -12.96
N TYR A 83 -7.19 7.35 -13.11
CA TYR A 83 -6.23 7.46 -14.20
C TYR A 83 -5.76 6.10 -14.74
N HIS A 84 -5.67 5.96 -16.05
CA HIS A 84 -4.96 4.90 -16.75
C HIS A 84 -4.25 5.46 -18.00
N VAL A 85 -3.11 4.87 -18.37
CA VAL A 85 -2.18 5.41 -19.39
C VAL A 85 -2.70 5.34 -20.84
N SER A 86 -3.87 4.75 -21.08
CA SER A 86 -4.48 4.69 -22.41
C SER A 86 -5.50 5.80 -22.72
N ASP A 87 -5.93 6.58 -21.72
CA ASP A 87 -6.84 7.71 -21.97
C ASP A 87 -6.06 8.95 -22.46
N SER A 88 -6.75 9.76 -23.27
CA SER A 88 -6.25 11.04 -23.82
C SER A 88 -7.11 12.23 -23.42
N LEU A 89 -8.02 12.06 -22.45
CA LEU A 89 -8.97 13.06 -21.97
C LEU A 89 -8.92 13.23 -20.45
N ILE A 90 -8.76 14.49 -20.01
CA ILE A 90 -8.87 14.88 -18.60
C ILE A 90 -10.23 15.51 -18.35
N ALA A 91 -10.92 15.04 -17.31
CA ALA A 91 -12.14 15.65 -16.75
C ALA A 91 -11.78 16.82 -15.81
N GLY A 92 -10.76 16.65 -14.98
CA GLY A 92 -10.22 17.69 -14.11
C GLY A 92 -9.19 17.11 -13.15
N PHE A 93 -9.01 17.79 -12.01
CA PHE A 93 -8.05 17.41 -10.98
C PHE A 93 -8.75 17.32 -9.62
N SER A 94 -8.90 16.11 -9.11
CA SER A 94 -9.39 15.82 -7.76
C SER A 94 -8.24 15.74 -6.75
N HIS A 95 -8.57 15.73 -5.46
CA HIS A 95 -7.68 15.84 -4.31
C HIS A 95 -7.65 14.58 -3.43
N THR A 96 -8.54 13.63 -3.67
CA THR A 96 -8.64 12.32 -3.02
C THR A 96 -8.67 11.21 -4.06
N HIS A 97 -7.79 10.21 -3.91
CA HIS A 97 -7.67 9.07 -4.82
C HIS A 97 -7.27 7.79 -4.06
N LEU A 98 -7.72 6.65 -4.55
CA LEU A 98 -7.17 5.34 -4.18
C LEU A 98 -5.99 4.98 -5.08
N SER A 99 -5.15 4.06 -4.62
CA SER A 99 -4.00 3.55 -5.37
C SER A 99 -3.95 2.03 -5.24
N GLY A 100 -3.96 1.33 -6.37
CA GLY A 100 -3.85 -0.11 -6.47
C GLY A 100 -5.14 -0.90 -6.32
N THR A 101 -6.26 -0.30 -5.90
CA THR A 101 -7.47 -1.04 -5.50
C THR A 101 -8.30 -1.51 -6.70
N GLY A 102 -8.79 -2.75 -6.66
CA GLY A 102 -9.78 -3.29 -7.61
C GLY A 102 -11.20 -2.68 -7.52
N ILE A 103 -11.44 -1.73 -6.61
CA ILE A 103 -12.69 -0.95 -6.50
C ILE A 103 -12.34 0.54 -6.43
N GLY A 104 -13.04 1.36 -7.23
CA GLY A 104 -12.89 2.81 -7.27
C GLY A 104 -13.91 3.56 -6.40
N ASP A 105 -13.42 4.53 -5.64
CA ASP A 105 -14.17 5.47 -4.80
C ASP A 105 -13.38 6.81 -4.74
N LEU A 106 -13.84 7.79 -3.97
CA LEU A 106 -13.24 9.14 -3.84
C LEU A 106 -13.39 9.98 -5.13
N GLY A 107 -12.48 10.93 -5.40
CA GLY A 107 -12.57 11.89 -6.51
C GLY A 107 -13.00 13.30 -6.10
N ASP A 108 -13.00 13.63 -4.81
CA ASP A 108 -13.27 14.97 -4.27
C ASP A 108 -11.97 15.81 -4.24
N VAL A 109 -11.97 17.13 -4.35
CA VAL A 109 -12.94 18.01 -5.02
C VAL A 109 -12.41 18.23 -6.44
N LEU A 110 -13.18 17.92 -7.48
CA LEU A 110 -12.70 18.08 -8.86
C LEU A 110 -12.69 19.56 -9.28
N MET A 111 -11.54 20.02 -9.79
CA MET A 111 -11.35 21.35 -10.36
C MET A 111 -10.77 21.27 -11.77
N ILE A 112 -11.15 22.19 -12.67
CA ILE A 112 -10.52 22.33 -13.99
C ILE A 112 -10.49 23.80 -14.45
N PRO A 113 -9.32 24.35 -14.84
CA PRO A 113 -9.24 25.65 -15.50
C PRO A 113 -9.57 25.51 -17.00
N THR A 114 -10.35 26.46 -17.53
CA THR A 114 -10.82 26.44 -18.93
C THR A 114 -10.83 27.85 -19.53
N THR A 115 -10.96 27.95 -20.86
CA THR A 115 -11.02 29.20 -21.61
C THR A 115 -12.10 29.16 -22.69
N GLY A 116 -12.62 30.32 -23.08
CA GLY A 116 -13.76 30.42 -23.99
C GLY A 116 -15.09 30.01 -23.32
N PRO A 117 -16.13 29.65 -24.08
CA PRO A 117 -17.49 29.50 -23.55
C PRO A 117 -17.60 28.51 -22.38
N ILE A 118 -18.20 28.98 -21.27
CA ILE A 118 -18.49 28.19 -20.07
C ILE A 118 -19.18 26.87 -20.44
N ARG A 119 -18.63 25.76 -19.95
CA ARG A 119 -19.21 24.41 -20.02
C ARG A 119 -19.22 23.83 -18.63
N VAL A 120 -20.38 23.36 -18.17
CA VAL A 120 -20.57 22.84 -16.82
C VAL A 120 -20.86 21.34 -16.78
N GLU A 121 -20.89 20.65 -17.92
CA GLU A 121 -21.07 19.19 -17.98
C GLU A 121 -19.85 18.48 -18.59
N ARG A 122 -19.67 17.24 -18.17
CA ARG A 122 -18.71 16.26 -18.69
C ARG A 122 -19.02 15.94 -20.16
N SER A 123 -18.02 15.56 -20.96
CA SER A 123 -18.29 15.05 -22.32
C SER A 123 -18.78 13.61 -22.27
N VAL A 124 -19.59 13.20 -23.25
CA VAL A 124 -19.91 11.78 -23.47
C VAL A 124 -18.70 11.10 -24.13
N ALA A 125 -18.32 9.92 -23.64
CA ALA A 125 -17.22 9.14 -24.21
C ALA A 125 -17.46 8.82 -25.71
N GLY A 126 -16.39 8.74 -26.49
CA GLY A 126 -16.44 8.50 -27.95
C GLY A 126 -16.85 9.70 -28.80
N ALA A 127 -17.46 10.75 -28.24
CA ALA A 127 -17.78 11.98 -28.96
C ALA A 127 -16.60 12.97 -29.02
N SER A 128 -16.61 13.89 -29.99
CA SER A 128 -15.76 15.08 -29.93
C SER A 128 -16.13 15.91 -28.68
N PRO A 129 -15.17 16.41 -27.86
CA PRO A 129 -15.45 16.95 -26.52
C PRO A 129 -16.55 18.03 -26.44
N SER A 130 -17.76 17.62 -26.13
CA SER A 130 -18.94 18.48 -26.01
C SER A 130 -19.01 19.20 -24.66
N GLY A 131 -18.53 18.55 -23.60
CA GLY A 131 -18.46 19.07 -22.23
C GLY A 131 -17.20 19.91 -21.96
N TYR A 132 -16.78 20.02 -20.70
CA TYR A 132 -15.59 20.77 -20.26
C TYR A 132 -14.24 20.02 -20.38
N MET A 133 -14.25 18.74 -20.75
CA MET A 133 -13.02 17.94 -20.84
C MET A 133 -12.00 18.50 -21.85
N SER A 134 -10.71 18.36 -21.54
CA SER A 134 -9.61 18.67 -22.47
C SER A 134 -8.89 17.41 -22.92
N ARG A 135 -8.29 17.45 -24.11
CA ARG A 135 -7.20 16.54 -24.48
C ARG A 135 -5.90 16.92 -23.78
N PHE A 136 -4.99 15.96 -23.67
CA PHE A 136 -3.60 16.13 -23.27
C PHE A 136 -2.70 15.15 -24.07
N SER A 137 -1.38 15.28 -23.94
CA SER A 137 -0.40 14.27 -24.35
C SER A 137 0.51 13.94 -23.17
N HIS A 138 1.03 12.71 -23.11
CA HIS A 138 2.09 12.36 -22.16
C HIS A 138 3.41 13.07 -22.45
N ASP A 139 3.62 13.55 -23.69
CA ASP A 139 4.77 14.40 -24.06
C ASP A 139 4.70 15.77 -23.35
N ASP A 140 3.49 16.27 -23.08
CA ASP A 140 3.20 17.51 -22.35
C ASP A 140 3.05 17.27 -20.82
N GLU A 141 3.31 16.05 -20.33
CA GLU A 141 3.01 15.62 -18.96
C GLU A 141 4.28 15.31 -18.14
N VAL A 142 4.41 15.95 -16.98
CA VAL A 142 5.55 15.77 -16.06
C VAL A 142 5.03 15.32 -14.70
N VAL A 143 5.55 14.20 -14.20
CA VAL A 143 5.20 13.66 -12.88
C VAL A 143 6.44 13.15 -12.16
N ARG A 144 6.52 13.41 -10.85
CA ARG A 144 7.58 13.02 -9.93
C ARG A 144 7.05 13.11 -8.49
N PRO A 145 7.72 12.53 -7.47
CA PRO A 145 7.24 12.61 -6.10
C PRO A 145 6.92 14.05 -5.66
N GLY A 146 5.69 14.27 -5.22
CA GLY A 146 5.20 15.59 -4.78
C GLY A 146 4.85 16.60 -5.88
N TYR A 147 4.93 16.26 -7.17
CA TYR A 147 4.64 17.21 -8.26
C TYR A 147 4.06 16.54 -9.51
N TYR A 148 2.99 17.13 -10.05
CA TYR A 148 2.40 16.78 -11.35
C TYR A 148 2.19 18.03 -12.19
N ALA A 149 2.37 17.96 -13.51
CA ALA A 149 2.02 19.03 -14.43
C ALA A 149 1.61 18.49 -15.80
N VAL A 150 0.69 19.20 -16.47
CA VAL A 150 0.18 18.86 -17.79
C VAL A 150 -0.34 20.09 -18.54
N LYS A 151 -0.36 20.04 -19.88
CA LYS A 151 -1.03 21.03 -20.72
C LYS A 151 -2.44 20.59 -21.12
N LEU A 152 -3.45 21.40 -20.78
CA LEU A 152 -4.82 21.24 -21.26
C LEU A 152 -4.92 21.78 -22.70
N GLN A 153 -4.62 20.91 -23.67
CA GLN A 153 -4.49 21.27 -25.09
C GLN A 153 -5.71 21.98 -25.69
N ARG A 154 -6.92 21.74 -25.16
CA ARG A 154 -8.15 22.41 -25.61
C ARG A 154 -8.20 23.89 -25.27
N TYR A 155 -7.59 24.27 -24.15
CA TYR A 155 -7.73 25.59 -23.52
C TYR A 155 -6.45 26.42 -23.54
N ASP A 156 -5.34 25.84 -24.01
CA ASP A 156 -3.97 26.38 -23.96
C ASP A 156 -3.50 26.72 -22.53
N VAL A 157 -4.12 26.12 -21.51
CA VAL A 157 -3.77 26.31 -20.09
C VAL A 157 -2.73 25.27 -19.65
N GLY A 158 -1.64 25.75 -19.05
CA GLY A 158 -0.71 24.90 -18.30
C GLY A 158 -1.18 24.71 -16.87
N VAL A 159 -1.14 23.48 -16.38
CA VAL A 159 -1.52 23.11 -15.01
C VAL A 159 -0.33 22.49 -14.30
N GLU A 160 -0.04 22.95 -13.08
CA GLU A 160 0.96 22.36 -12.18
C GLU A 160 0.34 22.17 -10.78
N LEU A 161 0.64 21.04 -10.14
CA LEU A 161 0.06 20.58 -8.88
C LEU A 161 1.15 20.16 -7.90
N THR A 162 0.96 20.46 -6.62
CA THR A 162 1.77 20.00 -5.49
C THR A 162 0.90 19.81 -4.25
N ALA A 163 1.38 19.13 -3.21
CA ALA A 163 0.64 18.93 -1.97
C ALA A 163 1.48 19.14 -0.70
N SER A 164 0.80 19.45 0.40
CA SER A 164 1.24 19.13 1.77
C SER A 164 0.48 17.90 2.29
N GLU A 165 0.36 17.72 3.61
CA GLU A 165 -0.38 16.58 4.18
C GLU A 165 -1.90 16.68 3.95
N ARG A 166 -2.48 17.88 4.06
CA ARG A 166 -3.94 18.14 3.96
C ARG A 166 -4.33 19.19 2.93
N VAL A 167 -3.36 19.76 2.21
CA VAL A 167 -3.59 20.89 1.30
C VAL A 167 -3.02 20.58 -0.08
N GLY A 168 -3.87 20.57 -1.10
CA GLY A 168 -3.45 20.63 -2.50
C GLY A 168 -3.17 22.07 -2.90
N MET A 169 -2.16 22.30 -3.71
CA MET A 169 -1.84 23.61 -4.28
C MET A 169 -1.69 23.51 -5.80
N HIS A 170 -2.39 24.39 -6.51
CA HIS A 170 -2.41 24.49 -7.97
C HIS A 170 -1.66 25.74 -8.42
N ARG A 171 -1.01 25.67 -9.58
CA ARG A 171 -0.59 26.81 -10.39
C ARG A 171 -1.13 26.63 -11.80
N TYR A 172 -2.09 27.47 -12.18
CA TYR A 172 -2.65 27.51 -13.52
C TYR A 172 -2.03 28.68 -14.29
N THR A 173 -1.42 28.42 -15.45
CA THR A 173 -0.84 29.42 -16.34
C THR A 173 -1.74 29.56 -17.57
N PHE A 174 -2.44 30.69 -17.69
CA PHE A 174 -3.44 30.92 -18.74
C PHE A 174 -2.85 31.60 -20.00
N PRO A 175 -3.45 31.39 -21.17
CA PRO A 175 -3.22 32.23 -22.34
C PRO A 175 -3.91 33.60 -22.16
N LYS A 176 -3.71 34.52 -23.12
CA LYS A 176 -4.56 35.71 -23.20
C LYS A 176 -6.01 35.30 -23.56
N SER A 177 -6.97 35.62 -22.70
CA SER A 177 -8.40 35.44 -22.96
C SER A 177 -9.20 36.48 -22.18
N ASP A 178 -10.31 36.96 -22.74
CA ASP A 178 -11.29 37.76 -22.00
C ASP A 178 -12.32 36.85 -21.26
N ASP A 179 -12.41 35.58 -21.68
CA ASP A 179 -13.17 34.49 -21.08
C ASP A 179 -12.19 33.41 -20.55
N SER A 180 -11.72 33.57 -19.31
CA SER A 180 -10.95 32.57 -18.57
C SER A 180 -11.73 32.14 -17.32
N HIS A 181 -11.73 30.83 -17.05
CA HIS A 181 -12.58 30.23 -16.03
C HIS A 181 -11.85 29.21 -15.17
N ILE A 182 -12.36 29.01 -13.95
CA ILE A 182 -12.05 27.86 -13.11
C ILE A 182 -13.39 27.22 -12.72
N LEU A 183 -13.62 25.99 -13.15
CA LEU A 183 -14.77 25.17 -12.77
C LEU A 183 -14.41 24.32 -11.54
N ILE A 184 -15.35 24.23 -10.62
CA ILE A 184 -15.41 23.27 -9.52
C ILE A 184 -16.66 22.44 -9.75
N ASP A 185 -16.53 21.11 -9.81
CA ASP A 185 -17.65 20.21 -10.06
C ASP A 185 -17.79 19.17 -8.93
N LEU A 186 -18.79 19.35 -8.07
CA LEU A 186 -19.05 18.42 -6.96
C LEU A 186 -19.87 17.19 -7.38
N LYS A 187 -20.33 17.14 -8.66
CA LYS A 187 -21.02 15.98 -9.25
C LYS A 187 -20.09 14.78 -9.43
N GLU A 188 -18.85 15.04 -9.79
CA GLU A 188 -17.87 14.04 -10.21
C GLU A 188 -17.37 13.21 -9.02
N GLY A 189 -16.90 12.00 -9.30
CA GLY A 189 -16.40 11.00 -8.37
C GLY A 189 -15.88 9.79 -9.15
N ILE A 190 -15.17 8.87 -8.50
CA ILE A 190 -14.47 7.77 -9.15
C ILE A 190 -15.20 6.43 -8.93
N GLY A 191 -15.26 5.60 -9.99
CA GLY A 191 -15.71 4.21 -9.89
C GLY A 191 -17.16 4.08 -9.46
N TRP A 192 -17.39 3.68 -8.20
CA TRP A 192 -18.71 3.44 -7.63
C TRP A 192 -19.29 4.63 -6.86
N ASP A 193 -18.46 5.61 -6.52
CA ASP A 193 -18.88 6.79 -5.78
C ASP A 193 -19.94 7.61 -6.54
N ARG A 194 -20.71 8.39 -5.78
CA ARG A 194 -21.61 9.45 -6.25
C ARG A 194 -21.98 10.39 -5.10
N PRO A 195 -22.17 11.69 -5.36
CA PRO A 195 -22.62 12.62 -4.35
C PRO A 195 -24.02 12.26 -3.83
N THR A 196 -24.20 12.40 -2.52
CA THR A 196 -25.50 12.36 -1.82
C THR A 196 -25.96 13.76 -1.45
N ASP A 197 -25.03 14.63 -1.08
CA ASP A 197 -25.29 16.01 -0.68
C ASP A 197 -24.05 16.89 -0.91
N THR A 198 -24.21 18.06 -1.52
CA THR A 198 -23.11 18.94 -1.93
C THR A 198 -23.44 20.40 -1.65
N TYR A 199 -22.44 21.16 -1.18
CA TYR A 199 -22.56 22.57 -0.86
C TYR A 199 -21.33 23.33 -1.34
N LEU A 200 -21.55 24.54 -1.86
CA LEU A 200 -20.50 25.48 -2.24
C LEU A 200 -20.95 26.91 -1.96
N GLU A 201 -20.11 27.66 -1.26
CA GLU A 201 -20.33 29.06 -0.88
C GLU A 201 -19.10 29.91 -1.19
N GLN A 202 -19.31 31.06 -1.83
CA GLN A 202 -18.36 32.16 -1.82
C GLN A 202 -18.47 32.92 -0.50
N LYS A 203 -17.52 32.63 0.40
CA LYS A 203 -17.44 33.17 1.76
C LYS A 203 -16.92 34.61 1.79
N ASP A 204 -15.94 34.91 0.93
CA ASP A 204 -15.33 36.23 0.84
C ASP A 204 -14.80 36.51 -0.59
N ALA A 205 -14.02 37.58 -0.75
CA ALA A 205 -13.46 38.00 -2.03
C ALA A 205 -12.44 37.00 -2.63
N THR A 206 -11.94 36.04 -1.85
CA THR A 206 -10.84 35.12 -2.20
C THR A 206 -11.08 33.67 -1.79
N THR A 207 -12.06 33.39 -0.92
CA THR A 207 -12.32 32.06 -0.35
C THR A 207 -13.68 31.51 -0.77
N LEU A 208 -13.69 30.26 -1.23
CA LEU A 208 -14.86 29.40 -1.25
C LEU A 208 -14.76 28.36 -0.12
N ILE A 209 -15.90 27.95 0.43
CA ILE A 209 -16.02 26.82 1.37
C ILE A 209 -17.11 25.86 0.87
N GLY A 210 -17.09 24.63 1.37
CA GLY A 210 -18.17 23.70 1.11
C GLY A 210 -17.94 22.28 1.60
N TYR A 211 -18.81 21.38 1.16
CA TYR A 211 -18.68 19.95 1.37
C TYR A 211 -19.17 19.13 0.19
N ARG A 212 -18.62 17.93 0.08
CA ARG A 212 -19.10 16.83 -0.74
C ARG A 212 -19.31 15.64 0.18
N PHE A 213 -20.57 15.25 0.36
CA PHE A 213 -20.95 14.00 0.99
C PHE A 213 -21.35 13.03 -0.13
N SER A 214 -20.97 11.76 0.02
CA SER A 214 -21.06 10.80 -1.07
C SER A 214 -21.27 9.37 -0.57
N THR A 215 -21.52 8.45 -1.50
CA THR A 215 -21.75 7.04 -1.21
C THR A 215 -21.34 6.16 -2.39
N GLY A 216 -20.53 5.15 -2.11
CA GLY A 216 -19.93 4.24 -3.10
C GLY A 216 -19.63 2.90 -2.45
N TRP A 217 -18.34 2.57 -2.35
CA TRP A 217 -17.79 1.53 -1.49
C TRP A 217 -17.86 2.01 -0.02
N ALA A 218 -17.38 3.22 0.27
CA ALA A 218 -17.68 3.95 1.50
C ALA A 218 -19.17 4.39 1.50
N LYS A 219 -19.93 4.06 2.55
CA LYS A 219 -21.41 4.21 2.51
C LYS A 219 -21.93 5.58 2.91
N ASP A 220 -21.24 6.28 3.80
CA ASP A 220 -21.47 7.67 4.16
C ASP A 220 -20.10 8.37 4.26
N GLN A 221 -19.54 8.68 3.10
CA GLN A 221 -18.34 9.51 2.98
C GLN A 221 -18.72 10.97 3.21
N ARG A 222 -17.90 11.69 3.99
CA ARG A 222 -18.06 13.13 4.20
C ARG A 222 -16.72 13.85 4.13
N LEU A 223 -16.57 14.69 3.11
CA LEU A 223 -15.43 15.57 2.94
C LEU A 223 -15.87 17.04 2.95
N TYR A 224 -15.27 17.83 3.83
CA TYR A 224 -15.38 19.28 3.87
C TYR A 224 -14.14 19.89 3.23
N PHE A 225 -14.28 21.07 2.64
CA PHE A 225 -13.18 21.74 1.96
C PHE A 225 -13.20 23.26 2.11
N ALA A 226 -12.03 23.86 1.90
CA ALA A 226 -11.85 25.29 1.71
C ALA A 226 -10.95 25.51 0.49
N ILE A 227 -11.33 26.42 -0.41
CA ILE A 227 -10.59 26.78 -1.62
C ILE A 227 -10.24 28.26 -1.53
N VAL A 228 -8.95 28.58 -1.48
CA VAL A 228 -8.44 29.96 -1.41
C VAL A 228 -7.73 30.29 -2.72
N PHE A 229 -8.06 31.43 -3.32
CA PHE A 229 -7.48 31.94 -4.56
C PHE A 229 -6.48 33.07 -4.30
N SER A 230 -5.44 33.15 -5.12
CA SER A 230 -4.40 34.20 -5.06
C SER A 230 -4.81 35.54 -5.68
N LYS A 231 -5.95 35.57 -6.38
CA LYS A 231 -6.58 36.76 -6.96
C LYS A 231 -8.04 36.84 -6.48
N PRO A 232 -8.64 38.03 -6.38
CA PRO A 232 -10.05 38.15 -6.06
C PRO A 232 -10.98 37.47 -7.08
N ILE A 233 -12.12 36.99 -6.60
CA ILE A 233 -13.16 36.34 -7.38
C ILE A 233 -14.04 37.45 -8.01
N GLU A 234 -13.73 37.86 -9.24
CA GLU A 234 -14.42 38.96 -9.94
C GLU A 234 -15.88 38.61 -10.30
N LYS A 235 -16.11 37.38 -10.77
CA LYS A 235 -17.44 36.84 -11.11
C LYS A 235 -17.50 35.39 -10.67
N PHE A 236 -18.60 35.02 -10.03
CA PHE A 236 -18.91 33.66 -9.62
C PHE A 236 -20.33 33.28 -10.08
N ALA A 237 -20.47 32.08 -10.64
CA ALA A 237 -21.75 31.53 -11.06
C ALA A 237 -21.91 30.12 -10.49
N LEU A 238 -23.09 29.85 -9.91
CA LEU A 238 -23.45 28.55 -9.32
C LEU A 238 -24.42 27.81 -10.24
N TYR A 239 -24.33 26.48 -10.25
CA TYR A 239 -25.19 25.59 -11.05
C TYR A 239 -25.61 24.36 -10.24
N GLN A 240 -26.80 23.81 -10.53
CA GLN A 240 -27.21 22.45 -10.17
C GLN A 240 -27.31 21.64 -11.47
N GLY A 241 -26.29 20.81 -11.73
CA GLY A 241 -26.09 20.21 -13.05
C GLY A 241 -25.83 21.27 -14.11
N GLN A 242 -26.71 21.38 -15.11
CA GLN A 242 -26.67 22.43 -16.14
C GLN A 242 -27.39 23.73 -15.74
N ASN A 243 -28.26 23.70 -14.72
CA ASN A 243 -29.18 24.80 -14.44
C ASN A 243 -28.49 25.90 -13.61
N PRO A 244 -28.41 27.15 -14.09
CA PRO A 244 -27.81 28.25 -13.33
C PRO A 244 -28.67 28.62 -12.11
N LEU A 245 -27.99 28.98 -11.03
CA LEU A 245 -28.57 29.37 -9.75
C LEU A 245 -28.31 30.87 -9.48
N GLN A 246 -28.96 31.42 -8.45
CA GLN A 246 -28.82 32.80 -8.00
C GLN A 246 -28.22 32.84 -6.60
N GLY A 247 -27.44 33.90 -6.31
CA GLY A 247 -26.74 34.08 -5.02
C GLY A 247 -25.30 33.56 -5.02
N ASN A 248 -24.66 33.63 -3.86
CA ASN A 248 -23.25 33.27 -3.65
C ASN A 248 -23.06 31.89 -2.98
N ALA A 249 -24.13 31.23 -2.57
CA ALA A 249 -24.10 29.91 -1.94
C ALA A 249 -25.22 29.01 -2.50
N ALA A 250 -24.93 27.72 -2.69
CA ALA A 250 -25.92 26.75 -3.16
C ALA A 250 -25.72 25.35 -2.56
N LYS A 251 -26.84 24.65 -2.34
CA LYS A 251 -26.91 23.28 -1.84
C LYS A 251 -27.72 22.41 -2.79
N GLY A 252 -27.28 21.17 -3.02
CA GLY A 252 -27.92 20.23 -3.94
C GLY A 252 -27.12 18.94 -4.11
N THR A 253 -27.44 18.14 -5.12
CA THR A 253 -26.74 16.85 -5.40
C THR A 253 -25.71 16.94 -6.53
N GLN A 254 -25.67 18.04 -7.27
CA GLN A 254 -24.78 18.24 -8.42
C GLN A 254 -24.34 19.71 -8.47
N ILE A 255 -23.93 20.27 -7.34
CA ILE A 255 -23.52 21.68 -7.24
C ILE A 255 -22.19 21.90 -7.96
N LYS A 256 -22.14 22.96 -8.77
CA LYS A 256 -20.95 23.38 -9.52
C LYS A 256 -20.74 24.88 -9.37
N GLY A 257 -19.49 25.30 -9.31
CA GLY A 257 -19.11 26.71 -9.24
C GLY A 257 -18.18 27.08 -10.39
N VAL A 258 -18.45 28.18 -11.08
CA VAL A 258 -17.61 28.72 -12.15
C VAL A 258 -17.14 30.11 -11.75
N LEU A 259 -15.83 30.25 -11.51
CA LEU A 259 -15.18 31.54 -11.43
C LEU A 259 -14.91 32.03 -12.85
N SER A 260 -15.05 33.33 -13.12
CA SER A 260 -14.77 33.93 -14.44
C SER A 260 -14.02 35.25 -14.31
N PHE A 261 -12.95 35.41 -15.11
CA PHE A 261 -12.04 36.56 -15.09
C PHE A 261 -11.33 36.69 -16.45
N ALA A 262 -10.69 37.82 -16.72
CA ALA A 262 -9.84 38.00 -17.90
C ALA A 262 -8.36 37.69 -17.58
N THR A 263 -7.59 37.25 -18.58
CA THR A 263 -6.17 36.92 -18.46
C THR A 263 -5.33 37.49 -19.60
N LYS A 264 -4.09 37.84 -19.27
CA LYS A 264 -3.00 38.12 -20.21
C LYS A 264 -2.21 36.84 -20.49
N GLN A 265 -1.39 36.85 -21.54
CA GLN A 265 -0.56 35.69 -21.86
C GLN A 265 0.43 35.39 -20.72
N GLY A 266 0.36 34.18 -20.17
CA GLY A 266 1.20 33.77 -19.04
C GLY A 266 0.71 34.26 -17.68
N ASP A 267 -0.51 34.82 -17.56
CA ASP A 267 -1.08 35.15 -16.26
C ASP A 267 -1.26 33.88 -15.43
N GLN A 268 -0.64 33.86 -14.25
CA GLN A 268 -0.78 32.76 -13.31
C GLN A 268 -1.92 33.00 -12.32
N VAL A 269 -2.63 31.93 -11.98
CA VAL A 269 -3.58 31.86 -10.87
C VAL A 269 -3.15 30.69 -9.99
N LEU A 270 -2.76 31.00 -8.75
CA LEU A 270 -2.48 30.01 -7.72
C LEU A 270 -3.75 29.75 -6.91
N VAL A 271 -3.99 28.49 -6.55
CA VAL A 271 -5.12 28.03 -5.73
C VAL A 271 -4.61 27.12 -4.61
N LYS A 272 -5.17 27.22 -3.42
CA LYS A 272 -4.93 26.29 -2.30
C LYS A 272 -6.24 25.64 -1.88
N VAL A 273 -6.26 24.32 -1.77
CA VAL A 273 -7.44 23.51 -1.44
C VAL A 273 -7.11 22.67 -0.21
N GLY A 274 -7.66 23.07 0.95
CA GLY A 274 -7.60 22.27 2.16
C GLY A 274 -8.81 21.34 2.23
N ILE A 275 -8.59 20.10 2.68
CA ILE A 275 -9.66 19.13 2.96
C ILE A 275 -9.75 18.84 4.46
N SER A 276 -10.91 18.37 4.92
CA SER A 276 -11.16 17.94 6.31
C SER A 276 -12.25 16.86 6.38
N PRO A 277 -12.10 15.84 7.24
CA PRO A 277 -13.18 14.88 7.54
C PRO A 277 -14.22 15.43 8.55
N VAL A 278 -14.07 16.68 9.03
CA VAL A 278 -14.82 17.22 10.17
C VAL A 278 -15.53 18.55 9.87
N SER A 279 -14.88 19.54 9.24
CA SER A 279 -15.52 20.83 8.93
C SER A 279 -14.76 21.72 7.96
N GLU A 280 -15.48 22.65 7.32
CA GLU A 280 -14.93 23.75 6.51
C GLU A 280 -13.96 24.65 7.32
N ALA A 281 -14.22 24.81 8.61
CA ALA A 281 -13.37 25.57 9.51
C ALA A 281 -12.00 24.89 9.71
N ASN A 282 -12.00 23.57 9.93
CA ASN A 282 -10.77 22.78 10.01
C ASN A 282 -10.06 22.70 8.65
N ALA A 283 -10.80 22.57 7.53
CA ALA A 283 -10.22 22.61 6.18
C ALA A 283 -9.46 23.92 5.92
N LEU A 284 -10.01 25.06 6.35
CA LEU A 284 -9.32 26.35 6.27
C LEU A 284 -8.14 26.46 7.25
N ALA A 285 -8.26 25.89 8.45
CA ALA A 285 -7.17 25.83 9.42
C ALA A 285 -5.98 24.98 8.93
N ASN A 286 -6.24 23.86 8.23
CA ASN A 286 -5.24 23.04 7.57
C ASN A 286 -4.43 23.86 6.53
N ILE A 287 -5.08 24.74 5.76
CA ILE A 287 -4.39 25.69 4.85
C ILE A 287 -3.49 26.64 5.63
N GLN A 288 -3.97 27.21 6.74
CA GLN A 288 -3.21 28.16 7.56
C GLN A 288 -2.00 27.51 8.25
N ALA A 289 -2.13 26.26 8.69
CA ALA A 289 -1.08 25.51 9.37
C ALA A 289 0.01 25.00 8.40
N GLU A 290 -0.37 24.47 7.25
CA GLU A 290 0.55 23.76 6.34
C GLU A 290 1.04 24.62 5.16
N VAL A 291 0.18 25.46 4.59
CA VAL A 291 0.49 26.27 3.40
C VAL A 291 -0.03 27.72 3.56
N PRO A 292 0.45 28.50 4.54
CA PRO A 292 0.00 29.88 4.73
C PRO A 292 0.38 30.80 3.55
N GLY A 293 1.57 30.61 2.98
CA GLY A 293 2.11 31.43 1.89
C GLY A 293 1.58 31.11 0.48
N TRP A 294 2.26 31.64 -0.54
CA TRP A 294 1.93 31.46 -1.96
C TRP A 294 3.12 31.00 -2.83
N ASN A 295 4.24 30.59 -2.23
CA ASN A 295 5.40 30.08 -2.98
C ASN A 295 5.19 28.61 -3.36
N PHE A 296 4.58 28.37 -4.53
CA PHE A 296 4.32 27.04 -5.08
C PHE A 296 5.57 26.17 -5.14
N ASP A 297 6.69 26.72 -5.65
CA ASP A 297 7.92 25.94 -5.85
C ASP A 297 8.56 25.50 -4.53
N GLN A 298 8.38 26.28 -3.46
CA GLN A 298 8.78 25.86 -2.11
C GLN A 298 7.89 24.74 -1.55
N VAL A 299 6.58 24.70 -1.87
CA VAL A 299 5.72 23.56 -1.49
C VAL A 299 6.12 22.31 -2.26
N ALA A 300 6.34 22.42 -3.58
CA ALA A 300 6.81 21.31 -4.41
C ALA A 300 8.21 20.80 -3.99
N LYS A 301 9.07 21.69 -3.49
CA LYS A 301 10.34 21.33 -2.88
C LYS A 301 10.15 20.62 -1.53
N ASN A 302 9.29 21.13 -0.65
CA ASN A 302 9.01 20.49 0.65
C ASN A 302 8.44 19.06 0.47
N ALA A 303 7.58 18.87 -0.53
CA ALA A 303 7.01 17.56 -0.86
C ALA A 303 8.09 16.56 -1.34
N ASP A 304 8.98 16.99 -2.24
CA ASP A 304 10.13 16.18 -2.67
C ASP A 304 11.10 15.89 -1.51
N GLU A 305 11.41 16.87 -0.65
CA GLU A 305 12.28 16.66 0.52
C GLU A 305 11.67 15.67 1.53
N ALA A 306 10.35 15.66 1.71
CA ALA A 306 9.63 14.66 2.50
C ALA A 306 9.73 13.25 1.87
N TRP A 307 9.51 13.14 0.56
CA TRP A 307 9.70 11.89 -0.17
C TRP A 307 11.14 11.37 -0.09
N ASN A 308 12.13 12.23 -0.35
CA ASN A 308 13.54 11.85 -0.30
C ASN A 308 13.96 11.40 1.13
N THR A 309 13.41 12.04 2.17
CA THR A 309 13.63 11.63 3.57
C THR A 309 13.17 10.19 3.79
N GLU A 310 11.94 9.87 3.36
CA GLU A 310 11.33 8.55 3.52
C GLU A 310 11.99 7.47 2.65
N LEU A 311 12.22 7.74 1.36
CA LEU A 311 12.95 6.84 0.46
C LEU A 311 14.36 6.53 1.00
N SER A 312 15.02 7.49 1.67
CA SER A 312 16.36 7.28 2.24
C SER A 312 16.42 6.28 3.40
N LYS A 313 15.28 5.76 3.88
CA LYS A 313 15.24 4.70 4.90
C LYS A 313 15.79 3.37 4.39
N ILE A 314 15.72 3.13 3.08
CA ILE A 314 16.37 1.99 2.41
C ILE A 314 17.25 2.52 1.28
N GLN A 315 18.56 2.42 1.42
CA GLN A 315 19.50 2.81 0.37
C GLN A 315 20.10 1.57 -0.29
N VAL A 316 19.75 1.34 -1.56
CA VAL A 316 20.25 0.22 -2.38
C VAL A 316 21.38 0.64 -3.30
N GLN A 317 22.31 -0.29 -3.58
CA GLN A 317 23.33 -0.14 -4.62
C GLN A 317 23.26 -1.30 -5.62
N THR A 318 23.28 -0.95 -6.91
CA THR A 318 23.46 -1.86 -8.04
C THR A 318 23.93 -1.04 -9.25
N LYS A 319 24.44 -1.72 -10.28
CA LYS A 319 24.75 -1.11 -11.59
C LYS A 319 23.50 -0.99 -12.47
N ASP A 320 22.45 -1.74 -12.14
CA ASP A 320 21.19 -1.86 -12.86
C ASP A 320 20.27 -0.66 -12.54
N GLN A 321 20.20 0.31 -13.47
CA GLN A 321 19.39 1.53 -13.28
C GLN A 321 17.90 1.25 -13.32
N ASP A 322 17.45 0.24 -14.06
CA ASP A 322 16.04 -0.14 -14.13
C ASP A 322 15.58 -0.71 -12.78
N ARG A 323 16.41 -1.51 -12.10
CA ARG A 323 16.15 -1.94 -10.71
C ARG A 323 16.13 -0.78 -9.71
N LEU A 324 16.97 0.25 -9.87
CA LEU A 324 16.87 1.45 -9.03
C LEU A 324 15.52 2.14 -9.24
N LYS A 325 15.07 2.27 -10.49
CA LYS A 325 13.77 2.86 -10.81
C LYS A 325 12.61 2.05 -10.22
N VAL A 326 12.55 0.74 -10.51
CA VAL A 326 11.50 -0.15 -9.99
C VAL A 326 11.49 -0.14 -8.46
N PHE A 327 12.65 -0.25 -7.80
CA PHE A 327 12.73 -0.31 -6.34
C PHE A 327 12.26 0.97 -5.65
N TYR A 328 12.71 2.15 -6.10
CA TYR A 328 12.29 3.39 -5.46
C TYR A 328 10.85 3.76 -5.82
N THR A 329 10.33 3.34 -6.97
CA THR A 329 8.92 3.50 -7.32
C THR A 329 8.01 2.58 -6.49
N ALA A 330 8.38 1.31 -6.32
CA ALA A 330 7.71 0.42 -5.38
C ALA A 330 7.71 1.03 -3.97
N LEU A 331 8.86 1.51 -3.48
CA LEU A 331 8.95 2.13 -2.15
C LEU A 331 8.06 3.38 -2.04
N TYR A 332 7.93 4.17 -3.11
CA TYR A 332 6.97 5.27 -3.20
C TYR A 332 5.50 4.80 -3.06
N HIS A 333 5.09 3.74 -3.76
CA HIS A 333 3.72 3.19 -3.65
C HIS A 333 3.37 2.71 -2.23
N THR A 334 4.31 2.05 -1.53
CA THR A 334 4.11 1.61 -0.12
C THR A 334 3.89 2.73 0.89
N MET A 335 3.92 3.99 0.44
CA MET A 335 3.76 5.19 1.26
C MET A 335 2.74 6.17 0.69
N ILE A 336 1.87 5.74 -0.24
CA ILE A 336 0.65 6.50 -0.61
C ILE A 336 -0.39 6.39 0.51
N ALA A 337 -0.54 5.19 1.07
CA ALA A 337 -1.50 4.83 2.11
C ALA A 337 -0.86 3.84 3.12
N PRO A 338 -1.45 3.58 4.31
CA PRO A 338 -2.68 4.17 4.84
C PRO A 338 -2.56 5.69 5.03
N SER A 339 -3.55 6.42 4.52
CA SER A 339 -3.56 7.88 4.41
C SER A 339 -3.97 8.54 5.73
N THR A 340 -3.63 9.81 5.88
CA THR A 340 -3.96 10.60 7.08
C THR A 340 -5.45 10.94 7.11
N PHE A 341 -6.14 10.67 8.22
CA PHE A 341 -7.59 10.90 8.39
C PHE A 341 -7.91 11.62 9.72
N ASN A 342 -7.10 12.62 10.06
CA ASN A 342 -7.39 13.66 11.06
C ASN A 342 -6.92 15.03 10.54
N ASP A 343 -7.56 16.11 11.00
CA ASP A 343 -7.15 17.50 10.78
C ASP A 343 -5.87 17.86 11.56
N HIS A 344 -5.25 19.00 11.24
CA HIS A 344 -3.96 19.41 11.83
C HIS A 344 -4.02 19.60 13.37
N ASN A 345 -5.22 19.80 13.92
CA ASN A 345 -5.49 19.93 15.35
C ASN A 345 -5.79 18.58 16.05
N GLY A 346 -5.77 17.46 15.31
CA GLY A 346 -6.11 16.13 15.82
C GLY A 346 -7.60 15.79 15.80
N ASP A 347 -8.47 16.63 15.25
CA ASP A 347 -9.88 16.28 15.07
C ASP A 347 -10.07 15.22 13.98
N TYR A 348 -10.97 14.26 14.19
CA TYR A 348 -11.30 13.25 13.19
C TYR A 348 -12.76 12.81 13.26
N ARG A 349 -13.22 12.11 12.22
CA ARG A 349 -14.53 11.44 12.20
C ARG A 349 -14.36 9.94 12.43
N GLY A 350 -15.00 9.40 13.45
CA GLY A 350 -14.95 7.99 13.81
C GLY A 350 -15.81 7.08 12.93
N ALA A 351 -15.62 5.77 13.07
CA ALA A 351 -16.44 4.74 12.41
C ALA A 351 -17.91 4.75 12.88
N ASP A 352 -18.18 5.33 14.05
CA ASP A 352 -19.51 5.59 14.58
C ASP A 352 -20.14 6.90 14.04
N GLN A 353 -19.51 7.48 13.02
CA GLN A 353 -19.84 8.74 12.35
C GLN A 353 -19.69 10.01 13.20
N LYS A 354 -19.28 9.93 14.48
CA LYS A 354 -19.14 11.09 15.37
C LYS A 354 -17.79 11.80 15.16
N VAL A 355 -17.75 13.07 15.55
CA VAL A 355 -16.50 13.86 15.56
C VAL A 355 -15.80 13.69 16.91
N TYR A 356 -14.57 13.19 16.85
CA TYR A 356 -13.63 13.16 17.96
C TYR A 356 -12.68 14.36 17.85
N LYS A 357 -12.24 14.90 19.00
CA LYS A 357 -11.52 16.17 19.08
C LYS A 357 -10.14 16.01 19.72
N ASN A 358 -9.14 16.67 19.14
CA ASN A 358 -7.74 16.71 19.63
C ASN A 358 -7.14 15.32 19.97
N ALA A 359 -7.18 14.37 19.02
CA ALA A 359 -6.57 13.06 19.18
C ALA A 359 -5.05 13.15 19.45
N ASN A 360 -4.55 12.27 20.32
CA ASN A 360 -3.14 12.17 20.70
C ASN A 360 -2.33 11.14 19.87
N PHE A 361 -2.95 10.58 18.83
CA PHE A 361 -2.38 9.68 17.83
C PHE A 361 -2.80 10.16 16.44
N LYS A 362 -2.13 9.70 15.38
CA LYS A 362 -2.57 10.00 14.01
C LYS A 362 -3.68 9.04 13.61
N ASN A 363 -4.88 9.55 13.38
CA ASN A 363 -5.99 8.73 12.86
C ASN A 363 -5.80 8.51 11.37
N LEU A 364 -5.93 7.26 10.90
CA LEU A 364 -5.61 6.86 9.52
C LEU A 364 -6.82 6.27 8.78
N THR A 365 -6.71 6.13 7.46
CA THR A 365 -7.68 5.42 6.63
C THR A 365 -7.04 4.75 5.41
N THR A 366 -7.85 4.16 4.53
CA THR A 366 -7.44 3.29 3.42
C THR A 366 -6.73 2.05 3.97
N PHE A 367 -7.51 1.22 4.65
CA PHE A 367 -7.08 -0.03 5.27
C PHE A 367 -7.47 -1.23 4.40
N SER A 368 -6.62 -1.57 3.43
CA SER A 368 -6.77 -2.76 2.57
C SER A 368 -6.16 -4.00 3.23
N LEU A 369 -6.78 -4.44 4.33
CA LEU A 369 -6.06 -5.27 5.29
C LEU A 369 -5.85 -6.71 4.81
N TRP A 370 -6.74 -7.23 3.95
CA TRP A 370 -6.58 -8.56 3.36
C TRP A 370 -5.30 -8.69 2.53
N ASP A 371 -4.82 -7.58 1.99
CA ASP A 371 -3.64 -7.47 1.14
C ASP A 371 -2.44 -7.10 2.02
N THR A 372 -2.54 -5.94 2.69
CA THR A 372 -1.41 -5.30 3.36
C THR A 372 -0.88 -6.10 4.55
N TYR A 373 -1.67 -7.01 5.15
CA TYR A 373 -1.18 -7.85 6.24
C TYR A 373 0.01 -8.73 5.84
N ARG A 374 0.13 -9.08 4.54
CA ARG A 374 1.05 -10.10 4.02
C ARG A 374 2.49 -9.58 3.89
N ALA A 375 2.68 -8.40 3.31
CA ALA A 375 4.01 -7.81 3.07
C ALA A 375 4.10 -6.33 3.48
N ALA A 376 3.10 -5.51 3.19
CA ALA A 376 3.16 -4.06 3.45
C ALA A 376 3.25 -3.73 4.94
N ASN A 377 2.34 -4.21 5.80
CA ASN A 377 2.41 -4.01 7.24
C ASN A 377 3.71 -4.59 7.85
N PRO A 378 4.17 -5.80 7.50
CA PRO A 378 5.50 -6.28 7.88
C PRO A 378 6.67 -5.38 7.45
N LEU A 379 6.62 -4.71 6.29
CA LEU A 379 7.60 -3.71 5.87
C LEU A 379 7.53 -2.44 6.73
N LEU A 380 6.32 -1.97 7.07
CA LEU A 380 6.11 -0.83 7.98
C LEU A 380 6.71 -1.08 9.38
N THR A 381 6.79 -2.34 9.85
CA THR A 381 7.52 -2.68 11.11
C THR A 381 9.05 -2.53 11.02
N ILE A 382 9.61 -2.40 9.82
CA ILE A 382 11.06 -2.14 9.62
C ILE A 382 11.30 -0.63 9.48
N THR A 383 10.45 0.08 8.73
CA THR A 383 10.70 1.46 8.25
C THR A 383 9.84 2.55 8.90
N GLN A 384 8.67 2.21 9.46
CA GLN A 384 7.66 3.17 9.92
C GLN A 384 7.21 2.95 11.38
N GLY A 385 8.16 2.65 12.27
CA GLY A 385 7.86 2.23 13.65
C GLY A 385 7.01 3.17 14.52
N GLN A 386 6.91 4.47 14.20
CA GLN A 386 5.92 5.35 14.84
C GLN A 386 4.51 5.06 14.31
N ARG A 387 4.35 5.05 12.98
CA ARG A 387 3.09 4.79 12.25
C ARG A 387 2.48 3.43 12.56
N VAL A 388 3.28 2.42 12.91
CA VAL A 388 2.76 1.12 13.41
C VAL A 388 1.84 1.33 14.62
N ASN A 389 2.18 2.25 15.54
CA ASN A 389 1.31 2.55 16.67
C ASN A 389 0.07 3.37 16.25
N ASP A 390 0.21 4.30 15.30
CA ASP A 390 -0.93 5.05 14.75
C ASP A 390 -1.95 4.13 14.05
N ILE A 391 -1.47 3.15 13.27
CA ILE A 391 -2.29 2.11 12.63
C ILE A 391 -3.04 1.30 13.70
N VAL A 392 -2.34 0.77 14.70
CA VAL A 392 -2.98 -0.03 15.76
C VAL A 392 -3.96 0.83 16.56
N ASN A 393 -3.60 2.03 17.01
CA ASN A 393 -4.53 2.92 17.73
C ASN A 393 -5.78 3.26 16.90
N THR A 394 -5.62 3.52 15.59
CA THR A 394 -6.77 3.71 14.68
C THR A 394 -7.65 2.46 14.67
N MET A 395 -7.09 1.26 14.54
CA MET A 395 -7.84 0.00 14.60
C MET A 395 -8.57 -0.19 15.94
N LEU A 396 -7.95 0.15 17.07
CA LEU A 396 -8.57 0.04 18.40
C LEU A 396 -9.71 1.06 18.58
N HIS A 397 -9.56 2.28 18.06
CA HIS A 397 -10.64 3.27 18.07
C HIS A 397 -11.80 2.89 17.14
N ILE A 398 -11.52 2.30 15.97
CA ILE A 398 -12.56 1.69 15.13
C ILE A 398 -13.29 0.60 15.92
N TYR A 399 -12.59 -0.32 16.59
CA TYR A 399 -13.22 -1.33 17.46
C TYR A 399 -14.13 -0.72 18.55
N GLN A 400 -13.68 0.34 19.24
CA GLN A 400 -14.49 1.05 20.23
C GLN A 400 -15.71 1.76 19.64
N GLN A 401 -15.67 2.12 18.36
CA GLN A 401 -16.70 2.89 17.65
C GLN A 401 -17.74 1.99 16.97
N GLN A 402 -17.32 0.92 16.29
CA GLN A 402 -18.20 0.00 15.54
C GLN A 402 -18.39 -1.38 16.19
N GLY A 403 -17.71 -1.67 17.30
CA GLY A 403 -17.80 -2.94 18.04
C GLY A 403 -16.93 -4.09 17.51
N LYS A 404 -16.25 -3.90 16.37
CA LYS A 404 -15.32 -4.87 15.76
C LYS A 404 -14.13 -4.19 15.11
N LEU A 405 -12.98 -4.87 15.08
CA LEU A 405 -11.82 -4.42 14.32
C LEU A 405 -12.15 -4.30 12.82
N PRO A 406 -11.46 -3.42 12.08
CA PRO A 406 -11.73 -3.22 10.66
C PRO A 406 -11.41 -4.46 9.81
N VAL A 407 -12.15 -4.65 8.72
CA VAL A 407 -11.80 -5.59 7.64
C VAL A 407 -11.30 -4.80 6.42
N TRP A 408 -12.16 -3.96 5.84
CA TRP A 408 -11.74 -2.84 4.98
C TRP A 408 -12.32 -1.55 5.55
N HIS A 409 -11.48 -0.54 5.77
CA HIS A 409 -11.95 0.72 6.34
C HIS A 409 -11.56 1.94 5.50
N LEU A 410 -12.58 2.63 4.98
CA LEU A 410 -12.48 3.76 4.05
C LEU A 410 -13.24 4.97 4.59
N VAL A 411 -12.52 6.07 4.86
CA VAL A 411 -13.01 7.39 5.31
C VAL A 411 -14.08 7.35 6.42
N GLY A 412 -13.91 6.45 7.40
CA GLY A 412 -14.86 6.28 8.52
C GLY A 412 -16.00 5.30 8.24
N ASN A 413 -15.85 4.41 7.25
CA ASN A 413 -16.82 3.38 6.89
C ASN A 413 -16.15 2.00 6.79
N GLU A 414 -16.75 0.98 7.38
CA GLU A 414 -16.44 -0.43 7.12
C GLU A 414 -17.12 -0.89 5.83
N THR A 415 -16.40 -1.67 5.00
CA THR A 415 -16.96 -2.26 3.77
C THR A 415 -17.11 -3.79 3.83
N ASN A 416 -16.36 -4.46 4.73
CA ASN A 416 -16.27 -5.93 4.91
C ASN A 416 -15.57 -6.72 3.77
N THR A 417 -14.93 -6.01 2.84
CA THR A 417 -14.03 -6.52 1.78
C THR A 417 -12.67 -6.89 2.40
N MET A 418 -11.96 -8.00 2.15
CA MET A 418 -12.24 -9.30 1.50
C MET A 418 -12.39 -10.38 2.62
N PRO A 419 -12.24 -11.71 2.42
CA PRO A 419 -12.24 -12.70 3.51
C PRO A 419 -11.27 -12.44 4.68
N GLY A 420 -11.49 -13.13 5.81
CA GLY A 420 -10.65 -12.98 7.01
C GLY A 420 -10.96 -11.75 7.85
N ASN A 421 -10.24 -11.59 8.95
CA ASN A 421 -10.30 -10.46 9.89
C ASN A 421 -8.91 -9.82 10.02
N SER A 422 -8.27 -9.52 8.88
CA SER A 422 -6.81 -9.32 8.74
C SER A 422 -6.16 -8.19 9.57
N ALA A 423 -6.93 -7.39 10.31
CA ALA A 423 -6.41 -6.60 11.43
C ALA A 423 -5.73 -7.46 12.51
N LEU A 424 -6.17 -8.71 12.71
CA LEU A 424 -5.66 -9.63 13.74
C LEU A 424 -4.17 -9.97 13.55
N PRO A 425 -3.69 -10.47 12.38
CA PRO A 425 -2.26 -10.65 12.15
C PRO A 425 -1.46 -9.36 12.25
N ILE A 426 -1.99 -8.21 11.82
CA ILE A 426 -1.27 -6.92 11.90
C ILE A 426 -1.04 -6.48 13.36
N ILE A 427 -2.08 -6.54 14.20
CA ILE A 427 -2.00 -6.19 15.63
C ILE A 427 -1.14 -7.22 16.38
N SER A 428 -1.27 -8.51 16.03
CA SER A 428 -0.45 -9.58 16.59
C SER A 428 1.04 -9.36 16.29
N ASP A 429 1.39 -9.09 15.04
CA ASP A 429 2.78 -8.82 14.62
C ASP A 429 3.38 -7.63 15.39
N ALA A 430 2.63 -6.53 15.53
CA ALA A 430 3.06 -5.37 16.31
C ALA A 430 3.31 -5.74 17.79
N ILE A 431 2.36 -6.43 18.44
CA ILE A 431 2.50 -6.87 19.84
C ILE A 431 3.67 -7.84 20.00
N LEU A 432 3.84 -8.81 19.09
CA LEU A 432 4.86 -9.85 19.16
C LEU A 432 6.26 -9.26 18.96
N LYS A 433 6.46 -8.38 17.97
CA LYS A 433 7.70 -7.61 17.74
C LYS A 433 8.02 -6.62 18.88
N GLY A 434 7.02 -6.22 19.66
CA GLY A 434 7.19 -5.46 20.90
C GLY A 434 6.89 -3.97 20.78
N TYR A 435 5.98 -3.57 19.89
CA TYR A 435 5.40 -2.24 19.88
C TYR A 435 4.47 -2.03 21.08
N THR A 436 4.51 -0.83 21.66
CA THR A 436 3.82 -0.49 22.92
C THR A 436 3.21 0.92 22.92
N GLY A 437 3.09 1.58 21.78
CA GLY A 437 2.45 2.91 21.66
C GLY A 437 0.92 2.88 21.67
N PHE A 438 0.32 1.79 22.16
CA PHE A 438 -1.11 1.51 22.22
C PHE A 438 -1.40 0.58 23.41
N ASP A 439 -2.65 0.50 23.87
CA ASP A 439 -3.03 -0.43 24.96
C ASP A 439 -3.09 -1.88 24.44
N VAL A 440 -2.11 -2.69 24.88
CA VAL A 440 -1.96 -4.10 24.51
C VAL A 440 -3.09 -4.98 25.09
N ASN A 441 -3.72 -4.60 26.20
CA ASN A 441 -4.87 -5.34 26.75
C ASN A 441 -6.14 -5.05 25.95
N LEU A 442 -6.39 -3.78 25.62
CA LEU A 442 -7.47 -3.39 24.71
C LEU A 442 -7.28 -4.03 23.33
N ALA A 443 -6.04 -4.08 22.83
CA ALA A 443 -5.72 -4.75 21.58
C ALA A 443 -6.08 -6.25 21.61
N PHE A 444 -5.69 -6.97 22.66
CA PHE A 444 -6.09 -8.37 22.81
C PHE A 444 -7.61 -8.54 22.97
N GLU A 445 -8.29 -7.63 23.68
CA GLU A 445 -9.76 -7.65 23.78
C GLU A 445 -10.40 -7.49 22.40
N ALA A 446 -9.99 -6.48 21.63
CA ALA A 446 -10.49 -6.19 20.29
C ALA A 446 -10.28 -7.36 19.33
N MET A 447 -9.10 -7.97 19.35
CA MET A 447 -8.77 -9.19 18.60
C MET A 447 -9.71 -10.34 18.97
N LYS A 448 -9.78 -10.67 20.27
CA LYS A 448 -10.62 -11.77 20.80
C LYS A 448 -12.10 -11.55 20.52
N LYS A 449 -12.60 -10.33 20.63
CA LYS A 449 -14.00 -9.97 20.37
C LYS A 449 -14.35 -10.16 18.90
N SER A 450 -13.52 -9.64 18.00
CA SER A 450 -13.73 -9.73 16.55
C SER A 450 -13.72 -11.19 16.07
N ALA A 451 -12.78 -12.01 16.55
CA ALA A 451 -12.73 -13.44 16.26
C ALA A 451 -13.89 -14.29 16.84
N MET A 452 -14.77 -13.70 17.67
CA MET A 452 -15.83 -14.39 18.41
C MET A 452 -17.25 -13.94 18.07
N LEU A 453 -17.43 -13.01 17.13
CA LEU A 453 -18.75 -12.59 16.65
C LEU A 453 -19.49 -13.71 15.91
N ASP A 454 -20.80 -13.56 15.72
CA ASP A 454 -21.65 -14.45 14.92
C ASP A 454 -22.01 -13.75 13.59
N GLU A 455 -20.97 -13.40 12.83
CA GLU A 455 -21.08 -12.82 11.48
C GLU A 455 -20.09 -13.48 10.51
N ARG A 456 -20.32 -13.31 9.20
CA ARG A 456 -19.38 -13.71 8.11
C ARG A 456 -18.94 -15.20 8.12
N GLY A 457 -19.70 -16.06 8.80
CA GLY A 457 -19.45 -17.50 8.95
C GLY A 457 -18.67 -17.90 10.22
N LEU A 458 -18.33 -16.96 11.11
CA LEU A 458 -17.62 -17.24 12.36
C LEU A 458 -18.43 -18.09 13.35
N ASP A 459 -19.76 -18.07 13.26
CA ASP A 459 -20.67 -18.98 13.93
C ASP A 459 -20.41 -20.45 13.52
N TYR A 460 -20.30 -20.71 12.22
CA TYR A 460 -19.94 -22.02 11.68
C TYR A 460 -18.51 -22.43 12.07
N ILE A 461 -17.53 -21.51 12.06
CA ILE A 461 -16.17 -21.78 12.57
C ILE A 461 -16.24 -22.24 14.03
N LYS A 462 -16.88 -21.47 14.92
CA LYS A 462 -17.00 -21.81 16.34
C LYS A 462 -17.73 -23.14 16.60
N ALA A 463 -18.69 -23.50 15.75
CA ALA A 463 -19.52 -24.70 15.92
C ALA A 463 -18.96 -25.96 15.24
N LYS A 464 -18.29 -25.84 14.09
CA LYS A 464 -17.88 -26.95 13.21
C LYS A 464 -16.39 -26.98 12.84
N GLY A 465 -15.68 -25.86 12.97
CA GLY A 465 -14.33 -25.70 12.42
C GLY A 465 -14.28 -25.60 10.89
N TYR A 466 -15.41 -25.35 10.22
CA TYR A 466 -15.47 -25.01 8.80
C TYR A 466 -16.80 -24.30 8.49
N ILE A 467 -16.79 -23.49 7.44
CA ILE A 467 -18.00 -22.90 6.87
C ILE A 467 -18.57 -23.90 5.85
N PRO A 468 -19.86 -24.30 5.95
CA PRO A 468 -20.51 -25.11 4.94
C PRO A 468 -20.52 -24.41 3.58
N ALA A 469 -20.09 -25.11 2.54
CA ALA A 469 -19.97 -24.58 1.19
C ALA A 469 -21.32 -24.14 0.58
N ASP A 470 -22.43 -24.72 1.05
CA ASP A 470 -23.79 -24.43 0.60
C ASP A 470 -24.46 -23.24 1.33
N THR A 471 -23.87 -22.71 2.42
CA THR A 471 -24.48 -21.59 3.18
C THR A 471 -23.97 -20.21 2.78
N GLN A 472 -22.72 -20.09 2.31
CA GLN A 472 -22.15 -18.82 1.84
C GLN A 472 -20.97 -19.03 0.88
N THR A 473 -20.73 -18.03 0.02
CA THR A 473 -19.59 -17.98 -0.90
C THR A 473 -18.26 -17.82 -0.18
N GLU A 474 -17.17 -18.18 -0.86
CA GLU A 474 -15.79 -18.09 -0.38
C GLU A 474 -15.53 -18.92 0.89
N SER A 475 -16.28 -20.02 1.06
CA SER A 475 -16.29 -20.86 2.27
C SER A 475 -14.90 -21.36 2.70
N VAL A 476 -14.07 -21.75 1.73
CA VAL A 476 -12.70 -22.23 1.94
C VAL A 476 -11.77 -21.06 2.20
N ALA A 477 -11.80 -20.01 1.37
CA ALA A 477 -10.95 -18.84 1.56
C ALA A 477 -11.16 -18.21 2.96
N LYS A 478 -12.41 -18.08 3.41
CA LYS A 478 -12.74 -17.56 4.75
C LYS A 478 -12.19 -18.45 5.88
N ASN A 479 -12.34 -19.77 5.82
CA ASN A 479 -11.78 -20.66 6.86
C ASN A 479 -10.23 -20.65 6.88
N LEU A 480 -9.59 -20.53 5.72
CA LEU A 480 -8.13 -20.46 5.62
C LEU A 480 -7.58 -19.15 6.22
N GLU A 481 -8.17 -18.00 5.88
CA GLU A 481 -7.78 -16.70 6.49
C GLU A 481 -8.11 -16.69 8.01
N TYR A 482 -9.29 -17.14 8.43
CA TYR A 482 -9.64 -17.22 9.86
C TYR A 482 -8.70 -18.15 10.65
N SER A 483 -8.15 -19.20 10.03
CA SER A 483 -7.13 -20.06 10.66
C SER A 483 -5.80 -19.31 10.89
N ILE A 484 -5.46 -18.33 10.05
CA ILE A 484 -4.30 -17.44 10.24
C ILE A 484 -4.61 -16.43 11.35
N ASP A 485 -5.80 -15.81 11.31
CA ASP A 485 -6.27 -14.86 12.33
C ASP A 485 -6.26 -15.49 13.74
N ASP A 486 -6.83 -16.68 13.90
CA ASP A 486 -6.91 -17.37 15.18
C ASP A 486 -5.53 -17.80 15.70
N TRP A 487 -4.60 -18.19 14.82
CA TRP A 487 -3.21 -18.40 15.22
C TRP A 487 -2.57 -17.10 15.76
N ALA A 488 -2.86 -15.96 15.11
CA ALA A 488 -2.36 -14.66 15.51
C ALA A 488 -2.93 -14.22 16.88
N VAL A 489 -4.20 -14.52 17.17
CA VAL A 489 -4.79 -14.35 18.52
C VAL A 489 -4.12 -15.27 19.53
N ALA A 490 -3.87 -16.53 19.18
CA ALA A 490 -3.24 -17.51 20.06
C ALA A 490 -1.82 -17.08 20.48
N GLN A 491 -1.00 -16.57 19.57
CA GLN A 491 0.36 -16.14 19.94
C GLN A 491 0.35 -14.92 20.87
N VAL A 492 -0.58 -13.98 20.72
CA VAL A 492 -0.75 -12.89 21.69
C VAL A 492 -1.26 -13.41 23.03
N ALA A 493 -2.23 -14.34 23.04
CA ALA A 493 -2.69 -14.98 24.27
C ALA A 493 -1.54 -15.68 25.02
N LYS A 494 -0.66 -16.40 24.31
CA LYS A 494 0.57 -17.01 24.83
C LYS A 494 1.50 -15.97 25.44
N LYS A 495 1.79 -14.87 24.71
CA LYS A 495 2.67 -13.78 25.18
C LYS A 495 2.11 -13.04 26.41
N LEU A 496 0.79 -12.98 26.56
CA LEU A 496 0.09 -12.37 27.70
C LEU A 496 -0.28 -13.35 28.83
N GLY A 497 0.17 -14.62 28.77
CA GLY A 497 -0.10 -15.62 29.81
C GLY A 497 -1.56 -16.09 29.91
N LYS A 498 -2.38 -15.87 28.86
CA LYS A 498 -3.82 -16.17 28.83
C LYS A 498 -4.05 -17.60 28.33
N THR A 499 -3.62 -18.60 29.11
CA THR A 499 -3.54 -20.02 28.70
C THR A 499 -4.81 -20.58 28.05
N ALA A 500 -5.99 -20.36 28.65
CA ALA A 500 -7.25 -20.88 28.10
C ALA A 500 -7.62 -20.27 26.73
N ASP A 501 -7.27 -19.01 26.50
CA ASP A 501 -7.46 -18.36 25.19
C ASP A 501 -6.43 -18.88 24.18
N TYR A 502 -5.17 -19.07 24.61
CA TYR A 502 -4.13 -19.70 23.79
C TYR A 502 -4.55 -21.10 23.33
N GLU A 503 -5.06 -21.94 24.23
CA GLU A 503 -5.52 -23.31 23.91
C GLU A 503 -6.72 -23.30 22.95
N TYR A 504 -7.73 -22.45 23.22
CA TYR A 504 -8.91 -22.32 22.37
C TYR A 504 -8.57 -21.85 20.95
N PHE A 505 -7.81 -20.77 20.83
CA PHE A 505 -7.43 -20.23 19.51
C PHE A 505 -6.36 -21.08 18.81
N SER A 506 -5.48 -21.78 19.54
CA SER A 506 -4.56 -22.77 18.93
C SER A 506 -5.27 -23.99 18.34
N LYS A 507 -6.46 -24.35 18.85
CA LYS A 507 -7.31 -25.34 18.22
C LYS A 507 -7.87 -24.80 16.90
N ARG A 508 -8.49 -23.61 16.93
CA ARG A 508 -9.08 -22.97 15.74
C ARG A 508 -8.06 -22.66 14.65
N ALA A 509 -6.82 -22.35 15.01
CA ALA A 509 -5.69 -22.23 14.09
C ALA A 509 -5.41 -23.46 13.20
N LYS A 510 -5.99 -24.63 13.54
CA LYS A 510 -5.92 -25.88 12.78
C LYS A 510 -7.19 -26.20 11.98
N ASP A 511 -8.22 -25.35 12.02
CA ASP A 511 -9.51 -25.62 11.37
C ASP A 511 -9.43 -25.62 9.84
N TYR A 512 -8.37 -25.04 9.25
CA TYR A 512 -7.96 -25.27 7.85
C TYR A 512 -7.94 -26.76 7.45
N LYS A 513 -7.60 -27.67 8.38
CA LYS A 513 -7.57 -29.12 8.13
C LYS A 513 -8.96 -29.67 7.76
N ASN A 514 -10.04 -29.02 8.18
CA ASN A 514 -11.41 -29.43 7.87
C ASN A 514 -11.81 -29.19 6.41
N ASN A 515 -11.07 -28.38 5.65
CA ASN A 515 -11.27 -28.22 4.20
C ASN A 515 -10.34 -29.08 3.34
N PHE A 516 -9.43 -29.86 3.92
CA PHE A 516 -8.50 -30.69 3.13
C PHE A 516 -9.15 -32.01 2.71
N ASP A 517 -9.51 -32.11 1.44
CA ASP A 517 -9.99 -33.35 0.83
C ASP A 517 -8.80 -34.25 0.47
N ALA A 518 -8.54 -35.26 1.29
CA ALA A 518 -7.46 -36.22 1.09
C ALA A 518 -7.57 -37.04 -0.21
N SER A 519 -8.77 -37.15 -0.83
CA SER A 519 -8.96 -37.88 -2.09
C SER A 519 -8.44 -37.11 -3.31
N THR A 520 -8.58 -35.78 -3.30
CA THR A 520 -8.06 -34.89 -4.35
C THR A 520 -6.73 -34.22 -3.97
N ARG A 521 -6.37 -34.22 -2.68
CA ARG A 521 -5.23 -33.53 -2.07
C ARG A 521 -5.23 -32.03 -2.34
N PHE A 522 -6.39 -31.39 -2.17
CA PHE A 522 -6.60 -29.94 -2.26
C PHE A 522 -7.43 -29.45 -1.06
N MET A 523 -7.41 -28.15 -0.80
CA MET A 523 -8.49 -27.51 -0.05
C MET A 523 -9.74 -27.43 -0.93
N ARG A 524 -10.90 -27.76 -0.36
CA ARG A 524 -12.18 -27.95 -1.09
C ARG A 524 -13.38 -27.55 -0.23
N GLY A 525 -14.44 -27.06 -0.85
CA GLY A 525 -15.69 -26.76 -0.16
C GLY A 525 -16.29 -28.02 0.47
N ARG A 526 -16.58 -27.94 1.77
CA ARG A 526 -17.20 -29.01 2.55
C ARG A 526 -18.64 -28.63 2.83
N VAL A 527 -19.59 -29.48 2.43
CA VAL A 527 -21.03 -29.27 2.63
C VAL A 527 -21.44 -29.81 4.00
N SER A 528 -20.96 -31.00 4.35
CA SER A 528 -21.24 -31.65 5.63
C SER A 528 -20.04 -32.44 6.13
N ASP A 529 -20.18 -33.06 7.30
CA ASP A 529 -19.07 -33.83 7.89
C ASP A 529 -18.61 -35.00 7.01
N THR A 530 -19.48 -35.48 6.10
CA THR A 530 -19.23 -36.57 5.14
C THR A 530 -19.27 -36.15 3.67
N GLU A 531 -19.52 -34.89 3.33
CA GLU A 531 -19.76 -34.44 1.95
C GLU A 531 -18.93 -33.22 1.52
N TRP A 532 -18.38 -33.31 0.31
CA TRP A 532 -17.63 -32.24 -0.37
C TRP A 532 -18.41 -31.73 -1.58
N ARG A 533 -18.30 -30.43 -1.91
CA ARG A 533 -18.96 -29.83 -3.09
C ARG A 533 -18.61 -30.64 -4.35
N THR A 534 -19.62 -30.97 -5.15
CA THR A 534 -19.47 -31.58 -6.48
C THR A 534 -20.27 -30.78 -7.53
N PRO A 535 -19.86 -30.80 -8.81
CA PRO A 535 -18.57 -31.29 -9.31
C PRO A 535 -17.39 -30.45 -8.77
N PHE A 536 -16.17 -31.00 -8.82
CA PHE A 536 -14.96 -30.30 -8.39
C PHE A 536 -13.93 -30.30 -9.53
N ASN A 537 -13.40 -29.13 -9.85
CA ASN A 537 -12.28 -28.94 -10.78
C ASN A 537 -11.30 -27.94 -10.14
N PRO A 538 -10.05 -28.33 -9.82
CA PRO A 538 -9.13 -27.46 -9.08
C PRO A 538 -8.60 -26.27 -9.87
N PHE A 539 -8.83 -26.22 -11.19
CA PHE A 539 -8.43 -25.11 -12.06
C PHE A 539 -9.48 -23.99 -12.14
N VAL A 540 -10.77 -24.32 -12.01
CA VAL A 540 -11.86 -23.35 -12.20
C VAL A 540 -11.90 -22.34 -11.07
N SER A 541 -12.13 -21.08 -11.43
CA SER A 541 -12.46 -19.99 -10.52
C SER A 541 -13.78 -19.35 -10.96
N ARG A 542 -14.58 -18.89 -10.00
CA ARG A 542 -15.78 -18.10 -10.25
C ARG A 542 -15.87 -16.98 -9.22
N HIS A 543 -15.49 -15.78 -9.63
CA HIS A 543 -15.52 -14.57 -8.80
C HIS A 543 -16.93 -14.37 -8.20
N GLU A 544 -16.97 -14.00 -6.91
CA GLU A 544 -18.18 -13.92 -6.05
C GLU A 544 -19.09 -15.17 -5.96
N LYS A 545 -18.71 -16.34 -6.49
CA LYS A 545 -19.63 -17.49 -6.65
C LYS A 545 -19.13 -18.84 -6.12
N ASP A 546 -17.81 -19.06 -6.05
CA ASP A 546 -17.23 -20.34 -5.62
C ASP A 546 -16.77 -20.34 -4.15
N ASP A 547 -16.09 -21.39 -3.72
CA ASP A 547 -15.51 -21.53 -2.38
C ASP A 547 -14.23 -20.70 -2.14
N PHE A 548 -13.69 -20.08 -3.18
CA PHE A 548 -12.47 -19.29 -3.17
C PHE A 548 -12.78 -17.84 -3.57
N ALA A 549 -12.16 -16.86 -2.92
CA ALA A 549 -12.16 -15.48 -3.39
C ALA A 549 -11.12 -15.32 -4.50
N GLU A 550 -11.49 -14.79 -5.66
CA GLU A 550 -10.57 -14.41 -6.75
C GLU A 550 -9.48 -15.43 -7.14
N GLY A 551 -9.74 -16.73 -6.95
CA GLY A 551 -8.74 -17.77 -7.13
C GLY A 551 -9.33 -19.16 -7.27
N ASN A 552 -8.47 -20.17 -7.25
CA ASN A 552 -8.84 -21.58 -7.38
C ASN A 552 -8.11 -22.47 -6.35
N ALA A 553 -8.42 -23.77 -6.38
CA ALA A 553 -7.87 -24.73 -5.43
C ALA A 553 -6.35 -24.92 -5.56
N TRP A 554 -5.76 -24.72 -6.75
CA TRP A 554 -4.29 -24.76 -6.92
C TRP A 554 -3.60 -23.64 -6.15
N GLN A 555 -4.18 -22.45 -6.09
CA GLN A 555 -3.65 -21.29 -5.37
C GLN A 555 -3.92 -21.40 -3.87
N TYR A 556 -5.18 -21.62 -3.47
CA TYR A 556 -5.58 -21.60 -2.06
C TYR A 556 -5.08 -22.78 -1.21
N THR A 557 -4.69 -23.91 -1.82
CA THR A 557 -4.17 -25.07 -1.04
C THR A 557 -2.90 -24.74 -0.24
N TRP A 558 -2.23 -23.63 -0.55
CA TRP A 558 -1.00 -23.19 0.10
C TRP A 558 -1.20 -22.16 1.22
N LEU A 559 -2.42 -21.64 1.41
CA LEU A 559 -2.74 -20.59 2.38
C LEU A 559 -2.83 -21.17 3.81
N VAL A 560 -1.70 -21.71 4.29
CA VAL A 560 -1.49 -22.22 5.65
C VAL A 560 -0.12 -21.72 6.20
N PRO A 561 0.21 -20.42 6.13
CA PRO A 561 1.50 -19.89 6.60
C PRO A 561 1.70 -20.05 8.13
N GLN A 562 0.62 -20.23 8.87
CA GLN A 562 0.60 -20.43 10.32
C GLN A 562 0.85 -21.88 10.76
N ASP A 563 0.88 -22.83 9.82
CA ASP A 563 1.11 -24.25 10.09
C ASP A 563 1.69 -25.00 8.87
N VAL A 564 2.78 -24.49 8.30
CA VAL A 564 3.41 -25.07 7.10
C VAL A 564 3.83 -26.53 7.37
N GLU A 565 4.29 -26.85 8.58
CA GLU A 565 4.57 -28.23 9.01
C GLU A 565 3.32 -29.14 8.95
N GLY A 566 2.15 -28.63 9.33
CA GLY A 566 0.88 -29.34 9.22
C GLY A 566 0.39 -29.49 7.77
N LEU A 567 0.66 -28.52 6.89
CA LEU A 567 0.42 -28.66 5.46
C LEU A 567 1.36 -29.68 4.80
N ILE A 568 2.62 -29.76 5.25
CA ILE A 568 3.57 -30.81 4.84
C ILE A 568 3.06 -32.19 5.26
N GLU A 569 2.50 -32.34 6.46
CA GLU A 569 1.84 -33.58 6.91
C GLU A 569 0.67 -33.97 5.98
N LEU A 570 -0.31 -33.08 5.78
CA LEU A 570 -1.48 -33.31 4.92
C LEU A 570 -1.11 -33.70 3.49
N LEU A 571 -0.08 -33.04 2.92
CA LEU A 571 0.38 -33.33 1.56
C LEU A 571 1.27 -34.58 1.47
N GLY A 572 1.47 -35.36 2.54
CA GLY A 572 2.17 -36.64 2.51
C GLY A 572 3.69 -36.52 2.72
N GLY A 573 4.09 -35.64 3.65
CA GLY A 573 5.48 -35.39 4.01
C GLY A 573 6.25 -34.59 2.94
N GLU A 574 7.54 -34.34 3.20
CA GLU A 574 8.39 -33.45 2.38
C GLU A 574 8.33 -33.78 0.88
N LYS A 575 8.32 -35.07 0.53
CA LYS A 575 8.22 -35.54 -0.87
C LYS A 575 6.88 -35.18 -1.49
N GLY A 576 5.76 -35.51 -0.82
CA GLY A 576 4.41 -35.28 -1.35
C GLY A 576 4.06 -33.79 -1.44
N PHE A 577 4.55 -32.99 -0.49
CA PHE A 577 4.53 -31.53 -0.51
C PHE A 577 5.33 -30.96 -1.68
N THR A 578 6.62 -31.35 -1.80
CA THR A 578 7.51 -30.90 -2.89
C THR A 578 6.90 -31.20 -4.26
N GLN A 579 6.38 -32.41 -4.47
CA GLN A 579 5.78 -32.80 -5.76
C GLN A 579 4.52 -31.97 -6.09
N LYS A 580 3.68 -31.64 -5.10
CA LYS A 580 2.51 -30.77 -5.30
C LYS A 580 2.95 -29.32 -5.60
N LEU A 581 4.01 -28.84 -4.94
CA LEU A 581 4.52 -27.47 -5.09
C LEU A 581 5.25 -27.27 -6.42
N ASP A 582 6.10 -28.23 -6.82
CA ASP A 582 6.71 -28.28 -8.16
C ASP A 582 5.63 -28.30 -9.24
N SER A 583 4.53 -29.06 -9.03
CA SER A 583 3.41 -29.12 -9.98
C SER A 583 2.73 -27.77 -10.20
N LEU A 584 2.57 -26.93 -9.16
CA LEU A 584 1.92 -25.61 -9.28
C LEU A 584 2.57 -24.74 -10.37
N PHE A 585 3.90 -24.76 -10.45
CA PHE A 585 4.68 -23.97 -11.41
C PHE A 585 4.74 -24.59 -12.82
N ILE A 586 4.06 -25.73 -13.05
CA ILE A 586 4.12 -26.52 -14.29
C ILE A 586 2.72 -26.70 -14.90
N VAL A 587 1.70 -27.03 -14.09
CA VAL A 587 0.35 -27.33 -14.57
C VAL A 587 -0.31 -26.11 -15.20
N LYS A 588 -1.16 -26.34 -16.20
CA LYS A 588 -2.00 -25.34 -16.85
C LYS A 588 -3.38 -25.95 -17.07
N GLY A 589 -4.42 -25.14 -16.98
CA GLY A 589 -5.79 -25.52 -17.24
C GLY A 589 -6.64 -24.27 -17.49
N ASP A 590 -7.83 -24.48 -18.02
CA ASP A 590 -8.83 -23.41 -18.16
C ASP A 590 -9.39 -23.06 -16.77
N MET A 591 -9.39 -21.77 -16.45
CA MET A 591 -9.95 -21.24 -15.19
C MET A 591 -11.45 -20.92 -15.33
N GLY A 592 -11.98 -20.91 -16.56
CA GLY A 592 -13.36 -20.59 -16.89
C GLY A 592 -13.57 -19.09 -17.10
N ALA A 593 -14.61 -18.74 -17.86
CA ALA A 593 -14.96 -17.36 -18.22
C ALA A 593 -15.56 -16.52 -17.06
N GLU A 594 -15.49 -17.02 -15.82
CA GLU A 594 -15.92 -16.34 -14.59
C GLU A 594 -14.75 -16.14 -13.61
N ALA A 595 -13.52 -16.46 -14.03
CA ALA A 595 -12.30 -16.15 -13.29
C ALA A 595 -12.09 -14.63 -13.22
N SER A 596 -11.52 -14.14 -12.11
CA SER A 596 -11.27 -12.69 -11.94
C SER A 596 -10.08 -12.22 -12.77
N ASN A 597 -10.10 -10.95 -13.21
CA ASN A 597 -9.00 -10.33 -13.94
C ASN A 597 -7.72 -10.22 -13.10
N ASP A 598 -7.87 -10.18 -11.78
CA ASP A 598 -6.78 -10.18 -10.79
C ASP A 598 -5.91 -11.45 -10.91
N ILE A 599 -6.44 -12.56 -11.45
CA ILE A 599 -5.69 -13.82 -11.62
C ILE A 599 -4.69 -13.72 -12.79
N SER A 600 -3.62 -12.99 -12.51
CA SER A 600 -2.67 -12.45 -13.47
C SER A 600 -1.23 -12.83 -13.09
N GLY A 601 -0.26 -12.58 -13.99
CA GLY A 601 1.14 -12.96 -13.76
C GLY A 601 1.36 -14.47 -13.58
N LEU A 602 0.84 -15.29 -14.49
CA LEU A 602 0.83 -16.76 -14.32
C LEU A 602 2.19 -17.45 -14.56
N ILE A 603 2.61 -18.28 -13.59
CA ILE A 603 3.64 -19.31 -13.73
C ILE A 603 2.99 -20.67 -13.48
N GLY A 604 2.42 -21.26 -14.54
CA GLY A 604 1.59 -22.47 -14.43
C GLY A 604 0.22 -22.13 -13.84
N GLN A 605 0.06 -22.36 -12.53
CA GLN A 605 -1.11 -21.94 -11.75
C GLN A 605 -0.77 -21.03 -10.55
N TYR A 606 0.52 -20.76 -10.30
CA TYR A 606 0.92 -19.63 -9.47
C TYR A 606 0.54 -18.33 -10.18
N ALA A 607 -0.22 -17.43 -9.55
CA ALA A 607 -0.60 -16.12 -10.10
C ALA A 607 0.09 -15.03 -9.28
N HIS A 608 0.96 -14.22 -9.89
CA HIS A 608 1.70 -13.21 -9.13
C HIS A 608 0.93 -11.90 -8.90
N GLY A 609 -0.10 -11.60 -9.69
CA GLY A 609 -0.94 -10.42 -9.44
C GLY A 609 -2.10 -10.65 -8.48
N ASN A 610 -2.00 -11.66 -7.60
CA ASN A 610 -2.99 -11.91 -6.55
C ASN A 610 -2.40 -12.58 -5.27
N GLU A 611 -2.62 -11.87 -4.18
CA GLU A 611 -2.30 -12.03 -2.76
C GLU A 611 -2.21 -13.46 -2.17
N PRO A 612 -3.14 -14.40 -2.42
CA PRO A 612 -3.06 -15.77 -1.91
C PRO A 612 -1.82 -16.52 -2.41
N SER A 613 -1.17 -16.05 -3.47
CA SER A 613 0.05 -16.65 -4.01
C SER A 613 1.35 -16.15 -3.39
N HIS A 614 1.35 -15.02 -2.68
CA HIS A 614 2.56 -14.21 -2.49
C HIS A 614 3.66 -14.90 -1.66
N HIS A 615 3.30 -15.71 -0.68
CA HIS A 615 4.23 -16.49 0.15
C HIS A 615 4.64 -17.83 -0.48
N ILE A 616 3.95 -18.34 -1.51
CA ILE A 616 4.08 -19.73 -1.98
C ILE A 616 5.51 -20.06 -2.46
N THR A 617 6.17 -19.13 -3.16
CA THR A 617 7.55 -19.33 -3.64
C THR A 617 8.54 -19.54 -2.49
N TYR A 618 8.24 -19.03 -1.29
CA TYR A 618 9.04 -19.13 -0.08
C TYR A 618 8.71 -20.36 0.79
N LEU A 619 7.95 -21.33 0.27
CA LEU A 619 7.63 -22.57 0.99
C LEU A 619 8.69 -23.69 0.85
N TYR A 620 9.50 -23.68 -0.21
CA TYR A 620 10.58 -24.69 -0.40
C TYR A 620 11.64 -24.78 0.73
N PRO A 621 12.00 -23.70 1.46
CA PRO A 621 12.97 -23.77 2.56
C PRO A 621 12.46 -24.60 3.75
N TYR A 622 11.14 -24.67 4.00
CA TYR A 622 10.55 -25.55 5.03
C TYR A 622 10.82 -27.03 4.75
N VAL A 623 10.97 -27.41 3.48
CA VAL A 623 11.38 -28.76 3.00
C VAL A 623 12.85 -28.81 2.53
N GLY A 624 13.69 -27.87 2.99
CA GLY A 624 15.14 -27.89 2.80
C GLY A 624 15.63 -27.65 1.37
N GLN A 625 14.82 -27.02 0.51
CA GLN A 625 15.12 -26.78 -0.92
C GLN A 625 15.19 -25.29 -1.30
N PRO A 626 15.90 -24.42 -0.53
CA PRO A 626 15.84 -22.96 -0.73
C PRO A 626 16.30 -22.49 -2.12
N TRP A 627 17.08 -23.29 -2.85
CA TRP A 627 17.47 -22.98 -4.23
C TRP A 627 16.27 -22.90 -5.19
N LYS A 628 15.17 -23.62 -4.94
CA LYS A 628 13.95 -23.50 -5.76
C LYS A 628 13.24 -22.17 -5.55
N THR A 629 13.22 -21.65 -4.31
CA THR A 629 12.76 -20.27 -4.02
C THR A 629 13.60 -19.26 -4.77
N ALA A 630 14.94 -19.38 -4.71
CA ALA A 630 15.86 -18.48 -5.40
C ALA A 630 15.64 -18.43 -6.92
N GLU A 631 15.25 -19.54 -7.55
CA GLU A 631 14.87 -19.58 -8.96
C GLU A 631 13.58 -18.79 -9.24
N LYS A 632 12.48 -19.12 -8.52
CA LYS A 632 11.16 -18.52 -8.79
C LYS A 632 11.10 -17.04 -8.41
N VAL A 633 11.66 -16.66 -7.25
CA VAL A 633 11.72 -15.26 -6.80
C VAL A 633 12.48 -14.39 -7.80
N ARG A 634 13.61 -14.87 -8.33
CA ARG A 634 14.37 -14.11 -9.34
C ARG A 634 13.64 -14.02 -10.67
N TYR A 635 12.97 -15.07 -11.12
CA TYR A 635 12.11 -14.99 -12.31
C TYR A 635 11.02 -13.90 -12.15
N ILE A 636 10.36 -13.83 -11.00
CA ILE A 636 9.34 -12.83 -10.71
C ILE A 636 9.95 -11.42 -10.68
N LEU A 637 11.01 -11.20 -9.90
CA LEU A 637 11.70 -9.90 -9.79
C LEU A 637 12.30 -9.41 -11.12
N ASP A 638 12.61 -10.31 -12.05
CA ASP A 638 13.26 -10.00 -13.33
C ASP A 638 12.25 -9.90 -14.51
N HIS A 639 10.98 -10.29 -14.34
CA HIS A 639 9.98 -10.34 -15.42
C HIS A 639 8.57 -9.81 -15.09
N MET A 640 8.20 -9.65 -13.83
CA MET A 640 6.86 -9.21 -13.39
C MET A 640 6.84 -7.80 -12.81
N TYR A 641 8.01 -7.19 -12.67
CA TYR A 641 8.19 -5.80 -12.28
C TYR A 641 9.11 -5.14 -13.30
N THR A 642 8.65 -4.06 -13.95
CA THR A 642 9.42 -3.40 -15.03
C THR A 642 9.28 -1.87 -14.97
N THR A 643 10.09 -1.17 -15.76
CA THR A 643 10.13 0.31 -15.81
C THR A 643 9.06 0.93 -16.71
N LYS A 644 8.07 0.14 -17.14
CA LYS A 644 6.98 0.56 -18.03
C LYS A 644 5.69 0.91 -17.26
N PRO A 645 4.68 1.54 -17.91
CA PRO A 645 3.35 1.68 -17.33
C PRO A 645 2.67 0.36 -16.95
N ASP A 646 2.79 -0.69 -17.78
CA ASP A 646 2.40 -2.09 -17.50
C ASP A 646 3.41 -2.83 -16.59
N GLY A 647 4.15 -2.08 -15.76
CA GLY A 647 5.27 -2.58 -14.97
C GLY A 647 4.92 -3.20 -13.61
N ILE A 648 3.63 -3.37 -13.31
CA ILE A 648 3.11 -4.17 -12.19
C ILE A 648 2.08 -5.14 -12.79
N ILE A 649 2.20 -6.43 -12.47
CA ILE A 649 1.51 -7.51 -13.22
C ILE A 649 0.08 -7.83 -12.74
N GLY A 650 -0.53 -6.94 -11.97
CA GLY A 650 -1.86 -7.02 -11.35
C GLY A 650 -2.12 -5.75 -10.54
N ASN A 651 -3.20 -5.73 -9.76
CA ASN A 651 -3.52 -4.66 -8.81
C ASN A 651 -2.31 -4.33 -7.92
N GLU A 652 -2.05 -3.04 -7.61
CA GLU A 652 -0.96 -2.68 -6.69
C GLU A 652 -1.33 -2.90 -5.21
N ASP A 653 -2.64 -2.93 -4.93
CA ASP A 653 -3.30 -3.11 -3.63
C ASP A 653 -2.63 -2.38 -2.46
N VAL A 654 -2.62 -1.06 -2.57
CA VAL A 654 -2.31 -0.13 -1.47
C VAL A 654 -0.90 -0.37 -0.90
N GLY A 655 0.08 -0.56 -1.78
CA GLY A 655 1.47 -0.84 -1.43
C GLY A 655 1.84 -2.31 -1.31
N GLN A 656 0.90 -3.25 -1.45
CA GLN A 656 1.15 -4.65 -1.12
C GLN A 656 2.02 -5.38 -2.18
N MET A 657 1.75 -5.22 -3.47
CA MET A 657 2.63 -5.73 -4.53
C MET A 657 4.03 -5.12 -4.44
N SER A 658 4.10 -3.80 -4.24
CA SER A 658 5.36 -3.10 -4.07
C SER A 658 6.14 -3.57 -2.83
N ALA A 659 5.46 -3.86 -1.72
CA ALA A 659 6.10 -4.41 -0.52
C ALA A 659 6.65 -5.83 -0.74
N TRP A 660 5.96 -6.67 -1.53
CA TRP A 660 6.50 -7.96 -1.97
C TRP A 660 7.82 -7.75 -2.72
N TYR A 661 7.84 -6.87 -3.74
CA TYR A 661 9.06 -6.57 -4.49
C TYR A 661 10.20 -6.10 -3.59
N ILE A 662 9.95 -5.11 -2.72
CA ILE A 662 10.98 -4.52 -1.85
C ILE A 662 11.63 -5.58 -0.95
N LEU A 663 10.83 -6.36 -0.25
CA LEU A 663 11.30 -7.42 0.66
C LEU A 663 12.06 -8.51 -0.13
N SER A 664 11.47 -9.01 -1.22
CA SER A 664 12.06 -10.03 -2.07
C SER A 664 13.37 -9.58 -2.74
N ALA A 665 13.47 -8.32 -3.16
CA ALA A 665 14.66 -7.73 -3.79
C ALA A 665 15.81 -7.51 -2.81
N MET A 666 15.51 -7.20 -1.54
CA MET A 666 16.48 -7.25 -0.44
C MET A 666 16.89 -8.68 -0.06
N GLY A 667 16.11 -9.67 -0.50
CA GLY A 667 16.45 -11.08 -0.43
C GLY A 667 15.69 -11.91 0.60
N PHE A 668 14.65 -11.38 1.26
CA PHE A 668 13.92 -12.08 2.33
C PHE A 668 12.43 -11.69 2.41
N TYR A 669 11.54 -12.62 2.75
CA TYR A 669 10.09 -12.39 2.76
C TYR A 669 9.38 -13.02 3.99
N PRO A 670 8.42 -12.32 4.63
CA PRO A 670 7.70 -12.84 5.79
C PRO A 670 6.58 -13.81 5.36
N VAL A 671 6.88 -15.12 5.33
CA VAL A 671 5.88 -16.16 4.95
C VAL A 671 4.70 -16.17 5.91
N ASN A 672 4.97 -16.11 7.21
CA ASN A 672 3.97 -15.81 8.23
C ASN A 672 4.24 -14.36 8.72
N PRO A 673 3.34 -13.41 8.45
CA PRO A 673 3.61 -12.00 8.73
C PRO A 673 3.75 -11.67 10.22
N ALA A 674 3.22 -12.52 11.12
CA ALA A 674 3.21 -12.29 12.56
C ALA A 674 4.15 -13.21 13.38
N ASN A 675 4.84 -14.18 12.77
CA ASN A 675 5.80 -15.01 13.51
C ASN A 675 7.20 -14.38 13.69
N GLY A 676 7.43 -13.21 13.08
CA GLY A 676 8.68 -12.46 13.19
C GLY A 676 9.87 -13.05 12.43
N ALA A 677 9.67 -13.99 11.50
CA ALA A 677 10.72 -14.54 10.64
C ALA A 677 10.56 -14.13 9.17
N TYR A 678 11.66 -13.74 8.55
CA TYR A 678 11.76 -13.44 7.12
C TYR A 678 12.56 -14.55 6.43
N VAL A 679 11.92 -15.34 5.56
CA VAL A 679 12.51 -16.48 4.85
C VAL A 679 13.36 -15.97 3.69
N PHE A 680 14.59 -16.47 3.52
CA PHE A 680 15.47 -16.02 2.44
C PHE A 680 15.01 -16.52 1.06
N GLY A 681 15.14 -15.64 0.07
CA GLY A 681 14.95 -15.92 -1.35
C GLY A 681 16.26 -15.76 -2.11
N SER A 682 16.40 -14.66 -2.86
CA SER A 682 17.64 -14.32 -3.57
C SER A 682 17.71 -12.81 -3.80
N PRO A 683 18.66 -12.08 -3.18
CA PRO A 683 18.78 -10.63 -3.33
C PRO A 683 19.19 -10.22 -4.76
N VAL A 684 18.85 -8.98 -5.16
CA VAL A 684 19.18 -8.42 -6.49
C VAL A 684 20.06 -7.17 -6.45
N PHE A 685 20.42 -6.71 -5.25
CA PHE A 685 21.35 -5.60 -5.03
C PHE A 685 22.74 -6.09 -4.63
N ASP A 686 23.75 -5.24 -4.75
CA ASP A 686 25.12 -5.47 -4.27
C ASP A 686 25.27 -5.04 -2.80
N GLN A 687 24.54 -3.98 -2.40
CA GLN A 687 24.45 -3.52 -1.00
C GLN A 687 23.05 -2.94 -0.72
N VAL A 688 22.55 -3.10 0.51
CA VAL A 688 21.36 -2.44 1.06
C VAL A 688 21.67 -1.92 2.47
N ASP A 689 21.49 -0.62 2.70
CA ASP A 689 21.56 0.00 4.04
C ASP A 689 20.15 0.35 4.54
N LEU A 690 19.70 -0.33 5.61
CA LEU A 690 18.40 -0.13 6.25
C LEU A 690 18.52 0.74 7.50
N LYS A 691 17.84 1.90 7.55
CA LYS A 691 17.76 2.77 8.74
C LYS A 691 16.62 2.31 9.64
N LEU A 692 16.95 1.75 10.81
CA LEU A 692 16.00 1.04 11.68
C LEU A 692 15.43 1.89 12.84
N GLY A 693 15.60 3.22 12.77
CA GLY A 693 15.38 4.12 13.90
C GLY A 693 16.47 4.01 14.98
N ASN A 694 16.37 4.84 16.02
CA ASN A 694 17.29 4.84 17.19
C ASN A 694 18.79 4.88 16.85
N GLY A 695 19.16 5.48 15.71
CA GLY A 695 20.54 5.53 15.20
C GLY A 695 21.09 4.19 14.67
N LYS A 696 20.30 3.12 14.65
CA LYS A 696 20.70 1.80 14.13
C LYS A 696 20.62 1.75 12.60
N VAL A 697 21.58 1.04 12.01
CA VAL A 697 21.57 0.65 10.60
C VAL A 697 21.83 -0.85 10.51
N PHE A 698 21.16 -1.54 9.59
CA PHE A 698 21.50 -2.90 9.17
C PHE A 698 22.04 -2.84 7.74
N HIS A 699 23.28 -3.31 7.57
CA HIS A 699 23.99 -3.35 6.30
C HIS A 699 23.90 -4.77 5.73
N LEU A 700 23.24 -4.94 4.60
CA LEU A 700 23.27 -6.16 3.81
C LEU A 700 24.22 -5.95 2.64
N LYS A 701 25.15 -6.88 2.44
CA LYS A 701 26.15 -6.87 1.38
C LYS A 701 26.12 -8.20 0.65
N THR A 702 25.91 -8.17 -0.66
CA THR A 702 25.84 -9.38 -1.48
C THR A 702 27.08 -9.48 -2.36
N VAL A 703 27.87 -10.53 -2.15
CA VAL A 703 29.11 -10.80 -2.87
C VAL A 703 28.80 -11.72 -4.04
N ASN A 704 29.42 -11.44 -5.20
CA ASN A 704 29.24 -12.19 -6.44
C ASN A 704 27.78 -12.29 -6.94
N ASN A 705 26.92 -11.28 -6.71
CA ASN A 705 25.56 -11.27 -7.28
C ASN A 705 25.57 -11.16 -8.81
N GLY A 706 24.51 -11.61 -9.46
CA GLY A 706 24.31 -11.50 -10.92
C GLY A 706 23.15 -12.36 -11.46
N PRO A 707 22.88 -12.33 -12.78
CA PRO A 707 21.78 -13.10 -13.38
C PRO A 707 21.94 -14.63 -13.25
N GLU A 708 23.16 -15.14 -13.41
CA GLU A 708 23.50 -16.55 -13.20
C GLU A 708 23.69 -16.87 -11.71
N ASN A 709 24.29 -15.96 -10.95
CA ASN A 709 24.66 -16.16 -9.55
C ASN A 709 23.47 -15.89 -8.62
N LYS A 710 22.42 -16.71 -8.72
CA LYS A 710 21.16 -16.54 -7.97
C LYS A 710 21.08 -17.33 -6.66
N TYR A 711 21.97 -18.30 -6.42
CA TYR A 711 21.86 -19.20 -5.27
C TYR A 711 22.77 -18.75 -4.12
N ILE A 712 22.22 -18.58 -2.92
CA ILE A 712 22.99 -18.29 -1.71
C ILE A 712 23.88 -19.50 -1.37
N GLN A 713 25.19 -19.25 -1.26
CA GLN A 713 26.20 -20.26 -0.93
C GLN A 713 26.44 -20.32 0.58
N SER A 714 26.57 -19.16 1.22
CA SER A 714 26.67 -19.00 2.67
C SER A 714 26.30 -17.57 3.08
N ILE A 715 25.95 -17.38 4.37
CA ILE A 715 25.74 -16.07 4.98
C ILE A 715 26.67 -15.93 6.18
N LYS A 716 27.13 -14.69 6.45
CA LYS A 716 27.72 -14.28 7.73
C LYS A 716 26.85 -13.19 8.34
N LEU A 717 26.47 -13.33 9.61
CA LEU A 717 25.82 -12.28 10.39
C LEU A 717 26.79 -11.78 11.47
N ASN A 718 27.10 -10.48 11.43
CA ASN A 718 28.09 -9.83 12.30
C ASN A 718 29.43 -10.60 12.35
N GLY A 719 29.91 -11.00 11.17
CA GLY A 719 31.16 -11.76 10.97
C GLY A 719 31.12 -13.25 11.34
N LYS A 720 30.02 -13.75 11.92
CA LYS A 720 29.86 -15.17 12.30
C LYS A 720 29.10 -15.94 11.20
N PRO A 721 29.43 -17.21 10.91
CA PRO A 721 28.64 -18.04 10.00
C PRO A 721 27.17 -18.12 10.42
N TYR A 722 26.27 -18.03 9.44
CA TYR A 722 24.82 -18.07 9.63
C TYR A 722 24.23 -19.04 8.59
N THR A 723 23.68 -20.14 9.06
CA THR A 723 23.27 -21.30 8.24
C THR A 723 21.77 -21.38 7.96
N LYS A 724 20.97 -20.67 8.76
CA LYS A 724 19.51 -20.61 8.66
C LYS A 724 19.05 -20.02 7.33
N SER A 725 17.99 -20.60 6.76
CA SER A 725 17.27 -20.08 5.58
C SER A 725 16.20 -19.02 5.91
N TYR A 726 16.31 -18.39 7.09
CA TYR A 726 15.47 -17.29 7.54
C TYR A 726 16.26 -16.34 8.45
N LEU A 727 15.84 -15.09 8.55
CA LEU A 727 16.32 -14.06 9.48
C LEU A 727 15.19 -13.67 10.43
N LEU A 728 15.45 -13.59 11.75
CA LEU A 728 14.45 -13.09 12.69
C LEU A 728 14.40 -11.56 12.71
N HIS A 729 13.21 -10.98 12.87
CA HIS A 729 13.01 -9.53 13.00
C HIS A 729 13.84 -8.93 14.14
N LYS A 730 14.04 -9.66 15.24
CA LYS A 730 14.92 -9.27 16.35
C LYS A 730 16.41 -9.26 15.96
N GLU A 731 16.83 -10.14 15.05
CA GLU A 731 18.20 -10.15 14.50
C GLU A 731 18.38 -8.97 13.52
N LEU A 732 17.38 -8.68 12.69
CA LEU A 732 17.34 -7.51 11.79
C LEU A 732 17.37 -6.18 12.57
N MET A 733 16.39 -5.94 13.45
CA MET A 733 16.23 -4.68 14.21
C MET A 733 17.31 -4.43 15.27
N ASN A 734 18.26 -5.36 15.45
CA ASN A 734 19.49 -5.10 16.19
C ASN A 734 20.50 -4.26 15.40
N GLY A 735 20.43 -4.25 14.07
CA GLY A 735 21.43 -3.64 13.20
C GLY A 735 22.71 -4.51 13.10
N GLY A 736 23.72 -3.94 12.43
CA GLY A 736 25.00 -4.63 12.18
C GLY A 736 25.20 -4.94 10.70
N GLU A 737 25.94 -6.00 10.39
CA GLU A 737 26.34 -6.37 9.03
C GLU A 737 25.97 -7.82 8.68
N MET A 738 25.40 -8.02 7.50
CA MET A 738 25.14 -9.32 6.87
C MET A 738 25.87 -9.40 5.54
N GLU A 739 26.75 -10.39 5.38
CA GLU A 739 27.43 -10.70 4.12
C GLU A 739 26.85 -11.99 3.51
N ILE A 740 26.35 -11.92 2.29
CA ILE A 740 25.72 -13.03 1.56
C ILE A 740 26.61 -13.38 0.36
N GLU A 741 27.14 -14.60 0.30
CA GLU A 741 27.94 -15.10 -0.83
C GLU A 741 27.02 -15.79 -1.85
N MET A 742 27.06 -15.37 -3.12
CA MET A 742 26.19 -15.89 -4.19
C MET A 742 26.95 -16.75 -5.20
N GLY A 743 26.26 -17.70 -5.83
CA GLY A 743 26.86 -18.65 -6.76
C GLY A 743 25.91 -19.20 -7.83
N LYS A 744 26.50 -19.82 -8.85
CA LYS A 744 25.82 -20.32 -10.08
C LYS A 744 25.06 -21.63 -9.91
N GLN A 745 25.26 -22.33 -8.80
CA GLN A 745 24.67 -23.65 -8.54
C GLN A 745 24.04 -23.68 -7.14
N PRO A 746 23.01 -24.51 -6.90
CA PRO A 746 22.45 -24.75 -5.58
C PRO A 746 23.52 -25.09 -4.53
N SER A 747 23.49 -24.41 -3.38
CA SER A 747 24.31 -24.81 -2.23
C SER A 747 23.82 -26.15 -1.68
N GLN A 748 24.75 -27.07 -1.42
CA GLN A 748 24.45 -28.38 -0.83
C GLN A 748 24.22 -28.33 0.69
N SER A 749 24.50 -27.19 1.33
CA SER A 749 24.51 -27.08 2.80
C SER A 749 23.70 -25.92 3.37
N PHE A 750 23.65 -24.75 2.71
CA PHE A 750 22.93 -23.58 3.23
C PHE A 750 21.41 -23.82 3.28
N GLY A 751 20.81 -23.70 4.47
CA GLY A 751 19.37 -23.82 4.65
C GLY A 751 18.76 -25.22 4.48
N VAL A 752 19.59 -26.26 4.32
CA VAL A 752 19.11 -27.63 3.97
C VAL A 752 18.76 -28.44 5.23
N ALA A 753 19.59 -28.34 6.28
CA ALA A 753 19.46 -29.15 7.49
C ALA A 753 18.20 -28.79 8.30
N PRO A 754 17.49 -29.75 8.93
CA PRO A 754 16.21 -29.47 9.61
C PRO A 754 16.22 -28.44 10.75
N ALA A 755 17.39 -28.06 11.27
CA ALA A 755 17.57 -27.00 12.27
C ALA A 755 17.72 -25.59 11.65
N ASP A 756 18.10 -25.51 10.38
CA ASP A 756 18.31 -24.26 9.62
C ASP A 756 17.06 -23.79 8.87
N ARG A 757 16.02 -24.63 8.80
CA ARG A 757 14.77 -24.34 8.10
C ARG A 757 13.88 -23.40 8.92
N PRO A 758 13.07 -22.53 8.28
CA PRO A 758 12.02 -21.77 8.97
C PRO A 758 11.01 -22.70 9.63
N ARG A 759 10.26 -22.15 10.59
CA ARG A 759 9.22 -22.83 11.37
C ARG A 759 7.98 -21.97 11.42
N SER A 760 6.82 -22.57 11.69
CA SER A 760 5.60 -21.77 11.90
C SER A 760 5.67 -20.96 13.19
N ILE A 761 6.36 -21.47 14.23
CA ILE A 761 6.60 -20.79 15.51
C ILE A 761 8.12 -20.69 15.77
N HIS A 762 8.56 -19.54 16.29
CA HIS A 762 9.92 -19.27 16.77
C HIS A 762 9.88 -18.77 18.23
N ASP A 763 11.00 -18.90 18.96
CA ASP A 763 11.19 -18.49 20.36
C ASP A 763 11.97 -17.16 20.51
#